data_AF-A0A7C4VPD1-F1
#
_entry.id   AF-A0A7C4VPD1-F1
#
_cell.length_a   1.000
_cell.length_b   1.000
_cell.length_c   1.000
_cell.angle_alpha   90.00
_cell.angle_beta   90.00
_cell.angle_gamma   90.00
#
_symmetry.space_group_name_H-M   'P 1'
#
loop_
_entity.id
_entity.type
_entity.pdbx_description
1 polymer ?
#
loop_
_entity_poly.entity_id
_entity_poly.type
_entity_poly.pdbx_seq_one_letter_code
_entity_poly.pdbx_strand_id
1 'polypeptide(L)'
;MFLRSKGPSEVLLPMALWRLSGLINEPIARLPFTAAALLAIVTVYLIGQKMGGSRLGWLAAGFFAFNGFMVAFGRIVQYQALVIWFSALAFLLTLLWHETRQSRYVILAGLSLGLGLLAHYDAILVAPAIGWLLLSRGSGVAKKPGPRSPVPGLTLFILSFLLTTLPFYLPFALDPQANRTGDYVGGRIGSELRNNLPDFFHFNTFYSSSYYLIVTGLLVLAALIGVVWPFRWSRWPGLVALGTLLLVSFNSAWLTAGQFNLSILPFAVLFALGFLALLVHPISQSKPLLSSSPPLLPTPYFLLPLLLWLAVPFLGYNFIVALGLTHIYTIVPAWSLLAALGWYIIEQKSSGVGELGRNHPCSSAPPLPRLISNGLLAILAVLSTLFLWNAFIRHDVEYWQDYPAGNLPFYWTPYAEPPSAGFFGFAHRAGWKTIGQKILSGELAGDYGSNEEPDVTTWYTRGAPRACDPQPEFYFLADDLIDPVKLPSDLIASAYEQIGRVTLPNQKQLRIMQLQPSTLNLGDLADAPLAVAFDQTATPAAFARSARGAIAVEANFGNLIRLIGYDLDTRRAYPGGRIPVTLYWQALAPIPASYQVFTHLEGQSGPVAQADGVPVCWTYPTEVWRPGQIIADQHAIPLKPETPPGDYPLQVGLYLPDTFGRLDVLDEAGNPAGNSITLTQVRLLK
;
A
#
# COMPACT_ATOMS: atom_id res chain seq x y z
N MET A 1 12.37 -9.63 -9.09
CA MET A 1 10.91 -9.49 -8.83
C MET A 1 10.44 -10.30 -7.62
N PHE A 2 10.84 -11.56 -7.44
CA PHE A 2 10.40 -12.44 -6.34
C PHE A 2 10.97 -12.12 -4.93
N LEU A 3 11.62 -10.96 -4.75
CA LEU A 3 12.06 -10.49 -3.42
C LEU A 3 10.93 -9.87 -2.61
N ARG A 4 9.81 -9.53 -3.27
CA ARG A 4 8.62 -9.00 -2.62
C ARG A 4 7.59 -10.10 -2.44
N SER A 5 6.88 -10.06 -1.31
CA SER A 5 5.77 -10.97 -0.97
C SER A 5 4.44 -10.61 -1.66
N LYS A 6 4.49 -9.82 -2.75
CA LYS A 6 3.32 -9.25 -3.44
C LYS A 6 3.47 -9.39 -4.96
N GLY A 7 2.37 -9.18 -5.68
CA GLY A 7 2.36 -9.20 -7.14
C GLY A 7 3.19 -8.06 -7.76
N PRO A 8 3.62 -8.17 -9.03
CA PRO A 8 4.62 -7.26 -9.60
C PRO A 8 4.04 -5.92 -10.08
N SER A 9 2.72 -5.76 -10.20
CA SER A 9 2.12 -4.60 -10.87
C SER A 9 2.45 -3.26 -10.22
N GLU A 10 2.58 -3.23 -8.89
CA GLU A 10 2.95 -2.02 -8.12
C GLU A 10 4.30 -1.45 -8.56
N VAL A 11 5.24 -2.31 -8.96
CA VAL A 11 6.60 -1.93 -9.36
C VAL A 11 6.69 -1.73 -10.87
N LEU A 12 6.09 -2.64 -11.66
CA LEU A 12 6.20 -2.62 -13.12
C LEU A 12 5.56 -1.38 -13.74
N LEU A 13 4.44 -0.89 -13.20
CA LEU A 13 3.74 0.26 -13.78
C LEU A 13 4.51 1.58 -13.63
N PRO A 14 4.98 1.98 -12.43
CA PRO A 14 5.90 3.11 -12.29
C PRO A 14 7.15 2.96 -13.14
N MET A 15 7.80 1.78 -13.12
CA MET A 15 9.02 1.56 -13.90
C MET A 15 8.80 1.73 -15.41
N ALA A 16 7.67 1.25 -15.93
CA ALA A 16 7.32 1.43 -17.34
C ALA A 16 7.13 2.91 -17.67
N LEU A 17 6.40 3.67 -16.84
CA LEU A 17 6.21 5.10 -17.07
C LEU A 17 7.50 5.91 -16.91
N TRP A 18 8.34 5.56 -15.94
CA TRP A 18 9.66 6.17 -15.77
C TRP A 18 10.56 5.91 -16.97
N ARG A 19 10.52 4.69 -17.53
CA ARG A 19 11.24 4.35 -18.75
C ARG A 19 10.73 5.13 -19.97
N LEU A 20 9.42 5.32 -20.07
CA LEU A 20 8.79 6.04 -21.20
C LEU A 20 8.96 7.56 -21.12
N SER A 21 8.89 8.12 -19.92
CA SER A 21 8.98 9.57 -19.69
C SER A 21 10.42 10.07 -19.54
N GLY A 22 11.36 9.19 -19.15
CA GLY A 22 12.72 9.59 -18.78
C GLY A 22 12.82 10.28 -17.42
N LEU A 23 11.71 10.37 -16.67
CA LEU A 23 11.63 11.02 -15.38
C LEU A 23 11.15 10.05 -14.30
N ILE A 24 11.84 10.05 -13.16
CA ILE A 24 11.56 9.33 -11.92
C ILE A 24 11.08 10.29 -10.84
N ASN A 25 9.93 10.95 -11.06
CA ASN A 25 9.32 11.81 -10.05
C ASN A 25 7.99 11.23 -9.53
N GLU A 26 7.48 11.77 -8.41
CA GLU A 26 6.31 11.24 -7.73
C GLU A 26 5.02 11.35 -8.55
N PRO A 27 4.74 12.45 -9.29
CA PRO A 27 3.53 12.54 -10.12
C PRO A 27 3.45 11.42 -11.17
N ILE A 28 4.56 11.14 -11.87
CA ILE A 28 4.60 10.09 -12.90
C ILE A 28 4.44 8.71 -12.25
N ALA A 29 5.06 8.48 -11.09
CA ALA A 29 4.95 7.22 -10.38
C ALA A 29 3.51 6.93 -9.91
N ARG A 30 2.78 7.97 -9.48
CA ARG A 30 1.41 7.86 -8.95
C ARG A 30 0.35 7.76 -10.05
N LEU A 31 0.64 8.25 -11.27
CA LEU A 31 -0.31 8.36 -12.37
C LEU A 31 -1.12 7.08 -12.67
N PRO A 32 -0.53 5.87 -12.75
CA PRO A 32 -1.30 4.65 -13.02
C PRO A 32 -2.35 4.36 -11.95
N PHE A 33 -2.03 4.65 -10.69
CA PHE A 33 -2.89 4.38 -9.54
C PHE A 33 -3.99 5.44 -9.42
N THR A 34 -3.66 6.71 -9.70
CA THR A 34 -4.66 7.77 -9.84
C THR A 34 -5.64 7.45 -10.97
N ALA A 35 -5.15 7.03 -12.13
CA ALA A 35 -6.01 6.62 -13.25
C ALA A 35 -6.90 5.42 -12.88
N ALA A 36 -6.34 4.41 -12.21
CA ALA A 36 -7.11 3.26 -11.73
C ALA A 36 -8.21 3.67 -10.74
N ALA A 37 -7.93 4.57 -9.79
CA ALA A 37 -8.92 5.08 -8.84
C ALA A 37 -10.05 5.84 -9.55
N LEU A 38 -9.74 6.69 -10.54
CA LEU A 38 -10.75 7.40 -11.33
C LEU A 38 -11.59 6.44 -12.19
N LEU A 39 -10.97 5.43 -12.80
CA LEU A 39 -11.67 4.42 -13.59
C LEU A 39 -12.52 3.49 -12.71
N ALA A 40 -12.14 3.28 -11.44
CA ALA A 40 -12.97 2.58 -10.47
C ALA A 40 -14.29 3.34 -10.21
N ILE A 41 -14.26 4.68 -10.08
CA ILE A 41 -15.48 5.49 -9.94
C ILE A 41 -16.43 5.26 -11.13
N VAL A 42 -15.90 5.31 -12.35
CA VAL A 42 -16.67 5.06 -13.58
C VAL A 42 -17.21 3.63 -13.61
N THR A 43 -16.42 2.65 -13.19
CA THR A 43 -16.83 1.25 -13.16
C THR A 43 -17.97 1.03 -12.16
N VAL A 44 -17.87 1.61 -10.95
CA VAL A 44 -18.94 1.56 -9.93
C VAL A 44 -20.20 2.27 -10.42
N TYR A 45 -20.08 3.41 -11.10
CA TYR A 45 -21.20 4.08 -11.78
C TYR A 45 -21.92 3.13 -12.74
N LEU A 46 -21.18 2.45 -13.63
CA LEU A 46 -21.74 1.56 -14.64
C LEU A 46 -22.42 0.32 -14.02
N ILE A 47 -21.86 -0.25 -12.95
CA ILE A 47 -22.49 -1.33 -12.21
C ILE A 47 -23.81 -0.84 -11.60
N GLY A 48 -23.80 0.30 -10.90
CA GLY A 48 -25.00 0.87 -10.30
C GLY A 48 -26.07 1.24 -11.34
N GLN A 49 -25.65 1.77 -12.49
CA GLN A 49 -26.53 2.08 -13.61
C GLN A 49 -27.23 0.83 -14.14
N LYS A 50 -26.52 -0.30 -14.26
CA LYS A 50 -27.12 -1.58 -14.64
C LYS A 50 -28.08 -2.14 -13.61
N MET A 51 -27.81 -1.94 -12.32
CA MET A 51 -28.65 -2.44 -11.25
C MET A 51 -29.99 -1.71 -11.14
N GLY A 52 -29.98 -0.37 -11.25
CA GLY A 52 -31.17 0.44 -10.93
C GLY A 52 -31.30 1.74 -11.72
N GLY A 53 -30.61 1.86 -12.86
CA GLY A 53 -30.64 3.04 -13.72
C GLY A 53 -29.70 4.17 -13.26
N SER A 54 -29.69 5.28 -13.99
CA SER A 54 -28.69 6.35 -13.83
C SER A 54 -28.64 6.95 -12.41
N ARG A 55 -29.77 7.00 -11.69
CA ARG A 55 -29.82 7.53 -10.32
C ARG A 55 -28.98 6.68 -9.37
N LEU A 56 -29.14 5.36 -9.41
CA LEU A 56 -28.37 4.43 -8.58
C LEU A 56 -26.88 4.46 -8.96
N GLY A 57 -26.57 4.56 -10.26
CA GLY A 57 -25.19 4.75 -10.73
C GLY A 57 -24.51 5.98 -10.13
N TRP A 58 -25.15 7.15 -10.19
CA TRP A 58 -24.59 8.38 -9.61
C TRP A 58 -24.45 8.32 -8.09
N LEU A 59 -25.43 7.73 -7.39
CA LEU A 59 -25.35 7.52 -5.94
C LEU A 59 -24.15 6.62 -5.57
N ALA A 60 -24.00 5.49 -6.27
CA ALA A 60 -22.92 4.53 -6.01
C ALA A 60 -21.54 5.15 -6.27
N ALA A 61 -21.40 5.87 -7.38
CA ALA A 61 -20.17 6.58 -7.71
C ALA A 61 -19.84 7.69 -6.71
N GLY A 62 -20.85 8.43 -6.25
CA GLY A 62 -20.69 9.48 -5.23
C GLY A 62 -20.22 8.91 -3.90
N PHE A 63 -20.90 7.88 -3.37
CA PHE A 63 -20.47 7.22 -2.14
C PHE A 63 -19.05 6.67 -2.27
N PHE A 64 -18.74 5.99 -3.38
CA PHE A 64 -17.40 5.48 -3.63
C PHE A 64 -16.33 6.59 -3.69
N ALA A 65 -16.60 7.69 -4.40
CA ALA A 65 -15.65 8.79 -4.57
C ALA A 65 -15.39 9.59 -3.27
N PHE A 66 -16.38 9.66 -2.38
CA PHE A 66 -16.24 10.34 -1.08
C PHE A 66 -15.69 9.47 0.04
N ASN A 67 -15.38 8.20 -0.24
CA ASN A 67 -14.68 7.34 0.70
C ASN A 67 -13.19 7.69 0.72
N GLY A 68 -12.66 8.06 1.90
CA GLY A 68 -11.30 8.55 1.98
C GLY A 68 -10.21 7.48 1.82
N PHE A 69 -10.51 6.18 1.97
CA PHE A 69 -9.56 5.14 1.53
C PHE A 69 -9.37 5.20 0.02
N MET A 70 -10.45 5.41 -0.76
CA MET A 70 -10.34 5.48 -2.21
C MET A 70 -9.51 6.70 -2.65
N VAL A 71 -9.66 7.81 -1.93
CA VAL A 71 -8.83 9.01 -2.13
C VAL A 71 -7.38 8.74 -1.76
N ALA A 72 -7.10 8.17 -0.59
CA ALA A 72 -5.75 7.85 -0.12
C ALA A 72 -5.01 6.92 -1.10
N PHE A 73 -5.64 5.82 -1.50
CA PHE A 73 -5.03 4.83 -2.40
C PHE A 73 -4.85 5.35 -3.84
N GLY A 74 -5.68 6.30 -4.29
CA GLY A 74 -5.49 6.96 -5.58
C GLY A 74 -4.30 7.93 -5.62
N ARG A 75 -3.67 8.23 -4.47
CA ARG A 75 -2.60 9.22 -4.33
C ARG A 75 -1.22 8.63 -4.05
N ILE A 76 -1.12 7.31 -3.95
CA ILE A 76 0.12 6.61 -3.60
C ILE A 76 0.49 5.58 -4.65
N VAL A 77 1.76 5.19 -4.65
CA VAL A 77 2.29 4.14 -5.51
C VAL A 77 2.07 2.79 -4.83
N GLN A 78 0.82 2.32 -4.80
CA GLN A 78 0.45 1.09 -4.10
C GLN A 78 -0.71 0.34 -4.77
N TYR A 79 -0.75 -0.99 -4.63
CA TYR A 79 -1.61 -1.89 -5.40
C TYR A 79 -3.13 -1.73 -5.23
N GLN A 80 -3.62 -1.10 -4.16
CA GLN A 80 -5.04 -1.13 -3.77
C GLN A 80 -5.95 -0.56 -4.87
N ALA A 81 -5.58 0.57 -5.48
CA ALA A 81 -6.37 1.18 -6.56
C ALA A 81 -6.54 0.23 -7.76
N LEU A 82 -5.50 -0.54 -8.09
CA LEU A 82 -5.54 -1.55 -9.15
C LEU A 82 -6.44 -2.72 -8.77
N VAL A 83 -6.29 -3.25 -7.55
CA VAL A 83 -7.12 -4.34 -7.03
C VAL A 83 -8.61 -3.96 -7.09
N ILE A 84 -8.95 -2.78 -6.60
CA ILE A 84 -10.33 -2.28 -6.57
C ILE A 84 -10.88 -2.18 -7.99
N TRP A 85 -10.16 -1.50 -8.87
CA TRP A 85 -10.63 -1.26 -10.22
C TRP A 85 -10.78 -2.55 -11.02
N PHE A 86 -9.75 -3.40 -11.04
CA PHE A 86 -9.78 -4.65 -11.80
C PHE A 86 -10.82 -5.65 -11.26
N SER A 87 -11.02 -5.71 -9.93
CA SER A 87 -12.08 -6.55 -9.35
C SER A 87 -13.47 -6.05 -9.74
N ALA A 88 -13.71 -4.74 -9.65
CA ALA A 88 -14.97 -4.14 -10.07
C ALA A 88 -15.21 -4.29 -11.57
N LEU A 89 -14.17 -4.15 -12.38
CA LEU A 89 -14.24 -4.29 -13.83
C LEU A 89 -14.53 -5.74 -14.23
N ALA A 90 -13.87 -6.71 -13.61
CA ALA A 90 -14.17 -8.13 -13.80
C ALA A 90 -15.61 -8.47 -13.44
N PHE A 91 -16.13 -7.90 -12.35
CA PHE A 91 -17.54 -8.03 -11.97
C PHE A 91 -18.48 -7.43 -13.03
N LEU A 92 -18.26 -6.19 -13.46
CA LEU A 92 -19.05 -5.51 -14.50
C LEU A 92 -19.05 -6.28 -15.82
N LEU A 93 -17.89 -6.77 -16.26
CA LEU A 93 -17.74 -7.54 -17.49
C LEU A 93 -18.45 -8.89 -17.39
N THR A 94 -18.43 -9.53 -16.23
CA THR A 94 -19.19 -10.77 -16.00
C THR A 94 -20.70 -10.51 -16.04
N LEU A 95 -21.18 -9.39 -15.49
CA LEU A 95 -22.58 -8.96 -15.65
C LEU A 95 -22.94 -8.77 -17.13
N LEU A 96 -22.12 -8.06 -17.89
CA LEU A 96 -22.31 -7.85 -19.34
C LEU A 96 -22.32 -9.17 -20.11
N TRP A 97 -21.42 -10.10 -19.79
CA TRP A 97 -21.43 -11.43 -20.38
C TRP A 97 -22.71 -12.20 -20.03
N HIS A 98 -23.17 -12.14 -18.78
CA HIS A 98 -24.33 -12.90 -18.37
C HIS A 98 -25.61 -12.43 -19.08
N GLU A 99 -25.76 -11.12 -19.31
CA GLU A 99 -26.85 -10.52 -20.08
C GLU A 99 -26.77 -10.84 -21.59
N THR A 100 -25.58 -10.66 -22.19
CA THR A 100 -25.41 -10.68 -23.66
C THR A 100 -24.93 -12.00 -24.23
N ARG A 101 -24.31 -12.84 -23.38
CA ARG A 101 -23.61 -14.08 -23.70
C ARG A 101 -22.50 -13.94 -24.75
N GLN A 102 -21.92 -12.74 -24.91
CA GLN A 102 -20.82 -12.47 -25.83
C GLN A 102 -19.46 -12.84 -25.21
N SER A 103 -18.70 -13.72 -25.87
CA SER A 103 -17.42 -14.24 -25.37
C SER A 103 -16.38 -13.16 -25.02
N ARG A 104 -16.38 -12.02 -25.73
CA ARG A 104 -15.45 -10.91 -25.46
C ARG A 104 -15.52 -10.43 -24.00
N TYR A 105 -16.70 -10.38 -23.40
CA TYR A 105 -16.86 -9.87 -22.05
C TYR A 105 -16.31 -10.84 -21.00
N VAL A 106 -16.52 -12.15 -21.16
CA VAL A 106 -15.99 -13.15 -20.22
C VAL A 106 -14.48 -13.32 -20.34
N ILE A 107 -13.92 -13.18 -21.56
CA ILE A 107 -12.47 -13.14 -21.78
C ILE A 107 -11.88 -11.91 -21.08
N LEU A 108 -12.44 -10.72 -21.31
CA LEU A 108 -11.98 -9.50 -20.63
C LEU A 108 -12.15 -9.57 -19.11
N ALA A 109 -13.18 -10.25 -18.61
CA ALA A 109 -13.39 -10.45 -17.18
C ALA A 109 -12.27 -11.31 -16.55
N GLY A 110 -11.90 -12.42 -17.21
CA GLY A 110 -10.79 -13.26 -16.76
C GLY A 110 -9.46 -12.53 -16.78
N LEU A 111 -9.16 -11.81 -17.88
CA LEU A 111 -7.97 -10.94 -17.96
C LEU A 111 -7.94 -9.89 -16.85
N SER A 112 -9.07 -9.21 -16.61
CA SER A 112 -9.17 -8.16 -15.58
C SER A 112 -8.91 -8.72 -14.19
N LEU A 113 -9.56 -9.82 -13.81
CA LEU A 113 -9.34 -10.42 -12.49
C LEU A 113 -7.89 -10.89 -12.30
N GLY A 114 -7.28 -11.44 -13.35
CA GLY A 114 -5.89 -11.87 -13.30
C GLY A 114 -4.89 -10.72 -13.20
N LEU A 115 -5.14 -9.58 -13.86
CA LEU A 115 -4.38 -8.34 -13.65
C LEU A 115 -4.54 -7.79 -12.22
N GLY A 116 -5.75 -7.89 -11.66
CA GLY A 116 -5.99 -7.59 -10.25
C GLY A 116 -5.16 -8.46 -9.32
N LEU A 117 -5.07 -9.77 -9.62
CA LEU A 117 -4.26 -10.71 -8.84
C LEU A 117 -2.77 -10.38 -8.91
N LEU A 118 -2.26 -10.02 -10.10
CA LEU A 118 -0.88 -9.54 -10.27
C LEU A 118 -0.60 -8.23 -9.50
N ALA A 119 -1.62 -7.47 -9.09
CA ALA A 119 -1.43 -6.37 -8.15
C ALA A 119 -1.40 -6.90 -6.71
N HIS A 120 -2.40 -7.68 -6.31
CA HIS A 120 -2.44 -8.30 -4.98
C HIS A 120 -3.42 -9.48 -4.91
N TYR A 121 -3.17 -10.42 -4.01
CA TYR A 121 -4.04 -11.59 -3.80
C TYR A 121 -5.47 -11.22 -3.35
N ASP A 122 -5.66 -10.03 -2.78
CA ASP A 122 -6.96 -9.50 -2.35
C ASP A 122 -7.99 -9.45 -3.50
N ALA A 123 -7.52 -9.34 -4.75
CA ALA A 123 -8.40 -9.31 -5.92
C ALA A 123 -9.26 -10.57 -6.02
N ILE A 124 -8.81 -11.73 -5.49
CA ILE A 124 -9.58 -12.97 -5.56
C ILE A 124 -10.86 -12.94 -4.72
N LEU A 125 -11.02 -11.99 -3.80
CA LEU A 125 -12.18 -11.93 -2.89
C LEU A 125 -13.50 -11.62 -3.61
N VAL A 126 -13.47 -11.10 -4.85
CA VAL A 126 -14.66 -10.96 -5.70
C VAL A 126 -15.03 -12.26 -6.43
N ALA A 127 -14.16 -13.29 -6.43
CA ALA A 127 -14.35 -14.51 -7.20
C ALA A 127 -15.65 -15.26 -6.86
N PRO A 128 -16.13 -15.35 -5.60
CA PRO A 128 -17.43 -15.98 -5.30
C PRO A 128 -18.60 -15.29 -6.01
N ALA A 129 -18.57 -13.95 -6.11
CA ALA A 129 -19.59 -13.18 -6.81
C ALA A 129 -19.54 -13.41 -8.33
N ILE A 130 -18.34 -13.42 -8.92
CA ILE A 130 -18.13 -13.73 -10.35
C ILE A 130 -18.52 -15.17 -10.66
N GLY A 131 -18.13 -16.12 -9.81
CA GLY A 131 -18.47 -17.54 -9.94
C GLY A 131 -19.97 -17.78 -9.95
N TRP A 132 -20.71 -17.09 -9.08
CA TRP A 132 -22.18 -17.12 -9.11
C TRP A 132 -22.74 -16.64 -10.46
N LEU A 133 -22.23 -15.53 -10.99
CA LEU A 133 -22.65 -14.99 -12.29
C LEU A 133 -22.31 -15.91 -13.47
N LEU A 134 -21.16 -16.59 -13.41
CA LEU A 134 -20.70 -17.56 -14.41
C LEU A 134 -21.56 -18.83 -14.44
N LEU A 135 -21.95 -19.32 -13.26
CA LEU A 135 -22.70 -20.57 -13.10
C LEU A 135 -24.21 -20.39 -13.21
N SER A 136 -24.73 -19.19 -12.89
CA SER A 136 -26.17 -18.92 -12.98
C SER A 136 -26.68 -18.87 -14.43
N ARG A 137 -27.91 -19.35 -14.62
CA ARG A 137 -28.59 -19.31 -15.92
C ARG A 137 -28.84 -17.86 -16.34
N GLY A 138 -28.59 -17.56 -17.61
CA GLY A 138 -28.69 -16.21 -18.17
C GLY A 138 -30.07 -15.63 -18.03
N SER A 139 -30.16 -14.38 -17.58
CA SER A 139 -31.38 -13.56 -17.57
C SER A 139 -31.85 -13.13 -18.98
N GLY A 140 -31.32 -13.75 -20.05
CA GLY A 140 -31.41 -13.26 -21.41
C GLY A 140 -32.85 -13.05 -21.91
N VAL A 141 -33.15 -11.79 -22.21
CA VAL A 141 -34.23 -11.30 -23.09
C VAL A 141 -34.07 -11.81 -24.55
N ALA A 142 -33.03 -12.59 -24.83
CA ALA A 142 -32.86 -13.29 -26.10
C ALA A 142 -33.97 -14.35 -26.27
N LYS A 143 -34.87 -14.09 -27.22
CA LYS A 143 -36.06 -14.86 -27.64
C LYS A 143 -35.85 -16.35 -28.00
N LYS A 144 -34.74 -17.00 -27.64
CA LYS A 144 -34.54 -18.44 -27.83
C LYS A 144 -34.17 -19.12 -26.51
N PRO A 145 -35.16 -19.76 -25.84
CA PRO A 145 -34.87 -20.65 -24.72
C PRO A 145 -34.24 -21.92 -25.29
N GLY A 146 -32.91 -21.96 -25.31
CA GLY A 146 -32.14 -23.17 -25.55
C GLY A 146 -31.23 -23.44 -24.35
N PRO A 147 -30.98 -24.71 -23.98
CA PRO A 147 -30.12 -25.06 -22.86
C PRO A 147 -28.66 -24.81 -23.25
N ARG A 148 -28.21 -23.55 -23.22
CA ARG A 148 -26.79 -23.24 -23.39
C ARG A 148 -26.08 -23.51 -22.07
N SER A 149 -25.29 -24.58 -22.03
CA SER A 149 -24.42 -24.93 -20.90
C SER A 149 -23.54 -23.73 -20.51
N PRO A 150 -23.34 -23.46 -19.20
CA PRO A 150 -22.42 -22.41 -18.74
C PRO A 150 -20.94 -22.75 -18.97
N VAL A 151 -20.63 -24.02 -19.27
CA VAL A 151 -19.27 -24.57 -19.40
C VAL A 151 -18.36 -23.77 -20.33
N PRO A 152 -18.77 -23.38 -21.57
CA PRO A 152 -17.89 -22.64 -22.46
C PRO A 152 -17.47 -21.26 -21.93
N GLY A 153 -18.34 -20.59 -21.17
CA GLY A 153 -18.03 -19.29 -20.57
C GLY A 153 -17.04 -19.42 -19.41
N LEU A 154 -17.26 -20.39 -18.52
CA LEU A 154 -16.35 -20.69 -17.43
C LEU A 154 -14.96 -21.08 -17.94
N THR A 155 -14.89 -21.92 -18.99
CA THR A 155 -13.62 -22.30 -19.61
C THR A 155 -12.89 -21.08 -20.19
N LEU A 156 -13.58 -20.21 -20.94
CA LEU A 156 -12.98 -18.99 -21.49
C LEU A 156 -12.50 -18.03 -20.39
N PHE A 157 -13.26 -17.91 -19.30
CA PHE A 157 -12.88 -17.13 -18.13
C PHE A 157 -11.58 -17.67 -17.52
N ILE A 158 -11.52 -18.98 -17.25
CA ILE A 158 -10.36 -19.62 -16.63
C ILE A 158 -9.13 -19.49 -17.53
N LEU A 159 -9.26 -19.78 -18.83
CA LEU A 159 -8.14 -19.68 -19.78
C LEU A 159 -7.57 -18.26 -19.84
N SER A 160 -8.43 -17.24 -19.91
CA SER A 160 -7.99 -15.85 -19.95
C SER A 160 -7.42 -15.35 -18.61
N PHE A 161 -7.99 -15.78 -17.49
CA PHE A 161 -7.42 -15.53 -16.16
C PHE A 161 -6.01 -16.13 -16.03
N LEU A 162 -5.85 -17.41 -16.37
CA LEU A 162 -4.57 -18.11 -16.33
C LEU A 162 -3.52 -17.51 -17.27
N LEU A 163 -3.94 -16.99 -18.42
CA LEU A 163 -3.05 -16.31 -19.37
C LEU A 163 -2.30 -15.13 -18.72
N THR A 164 -2.96 -14.40 -17.83
CA THR A 164 -2.32 -13.28 -17.11
C THR A 164 -1.56 -13.71 -15.85
N THR A 165 -2.03 -14.74 -15.13
CA THR A 165 -1.48 -15.08 -13.81
C THR A 165 -0.33 -16.08 -13.86
N LEU A 166 -0.41 -17.11 -14.72
CA LEU A 166 0.60 -18.17 -14.80
C LEU A 166 2.03 -17.66 -15.09
N PRO A 167 2.26 -16.67 -15.98
CA PRO A 167 3.62 -16.20 -16.29
C PRO A 167 4.39 -15.67 -15.07
N PHE A 168 3.70 -15.20 -14.03
CA PHE A 168 4.32 -14.75 -12.79
C PHE A 168 4.23 -15.79 -11.67
N TYR A 169 3.02 -16.33 -11.43
CA TYR A 169 2.79 -17.18 -10.26
C TYR A 169 3.37 -18.58 -10.38
N LEU A 170 3.50 -19.12 -11.60
CA LEU A 170 4.14 -20.43 -11.78
C LEU A 170 5.64 -20.38 -11.45
N PRO A 171 6.46 -19.48 -12.02
CA PRO A 171 7.87 -19.40 -11.63
C PRO A 171 8.04 -18.94 -10.18
N PHE A 172 7.15 -18.08 -9.66
CA PHE A 172 7.18 -17.70 -8.25
C PHE A 172 6.92 -18.89 -7.31
N ALA A 173 5.94 -19.74 -7.61
CA ALA A 173 5.63 -20.92 -6.79
C ALA A 173 6.76 -21.96 -6.78
N LEU A 174 7.62 -21.95 -7.80
CA LEU A 174 8.82 -22.78 -7.89
C LEU A 174 10.05 -22.13 -7.25
N ASP A 175 9.98 -20.83 -6.91
CA ASP A 175 11.05 -20.10 -6.23
C ASP A 175 10.98 -20.36 -4.72
N PRO A 176 12.12 -20.57 -4.02
CA PRO A 176 12.14 -20.79 -2.57
C PRO A 176 11.41 -19.72 -1.72
N GLN A 177 11.15 -18.53 -2.27
CA GLN A 177 10.40 -17.47 -1.59
C GLN A 177 8.90 -17.68 -1.50
N ALA A 178 8.35 -18.59 -2.29
CA ALA A 178 6.95 -18.96 -2.14
C ALA A 178 6.67 -19.37 -0.68
N ASN A 179 7.60 -20.11 -0.06
CA ASN A 179 7.50 -20.51 1.35
C ASN A 179 7.51 -19.31 2.30
N ARG A 180 8.48 -18.38 2.16
CA ARG A 180 8.54 -17.17 3.00
C ARG A 180 7.28 -16.31 2.86
N THR A 181 6.74 -16.21 1.65
CA THR A 181 5.49 -15.48 1.40
C THR A 181 4.30 -16.22 2.00
N GLY A 182 4.29 -17.56 1.92
CA GLY A 182 3.31 -18.42 2.57
C GLY A 182 3.31 -18.22 4.08
N ASP A 183 4.48 -18.23 4.73
CA ASP A 183 4.62 -18.00 6.17
C ASP A 183 4.14 -16.59 6.57
N TYR A 184 4.51 -15.57 5.79
CA TYR A 184 4.05 -14.20 5.98
C TYR A 184 2.52 -14.07 5.88
N VAL A 185 1.91 -14.66 4.84
CA VAL A 185 0.44 -14.63 4.65
C VAL A 185 -0.24 -15.46 5.75
N GLY A 186 0.31 -16.62 6.10
CA GLY A 186 -0.16 -17.47 7.19
C GLY A 186 -0.17 -16.75 8.53
N GLY A 187 0.91 -16.03 8.86
CA GLY A 187 0.99 -15.19 10.06
C GLY A 187 -0.04 -14.05 10.08
N ARG A 188 -0.39 -13.50 8.91
CA ARG A 188 -1.45 -12.48 8.81
C ARG A 188 -2.86 -13.04 8.97
N ILE A 189 -3.13 -14.23 8.43
CA ILE A 189 -4.42 -14.91 8.61
C ILE A 189 -4.56 -15.36 10.07
N GLY A 190 -3.49 -15.90 10.66
CA GLY A 190 -3.50 -16.44 12.01
C GLY A 190 -4.24 -17.78 12.13
N SER A 191 -4.34 -18.27 13.37
CA SER A 191 -4.92 -19.59 13.68
C SER A 191 -6.27 -19.51 14.39
N GLU A 192 -6.74 -18.31 14.76
CA GLU A 192 -7.91 -18.11 15.62
C GLU A 192 -8.85 -17.05 15.03
N LEU A 193 -10.15 -17.18 15.30
CA LEU A 193 -11.13 -16.15 14.98
C LEU A 193 -10.92 -14.91 15.85
N ARG A 194 -10.97 -13.74 15.23
CA ARG A 194 -10.81 -12.45 15.90
C ARG A 194 -12.05 -11.57 15.77
N ASN A 195 -12.03 -10.42 16.43
CA ASN A 195 -12.98 -9.36 16.16
C ASN A 195 -12.21 -8.06 15.93
N ASN A 196 -11.98 -7.76 14.65
CA ASN A 196 -11.30 -6.54 14.20
C ASN A 196 -12.29 -5.41 13.90
N LEU A 197 -13.57 -5.51 14.33
CA LEU A 197 -14.52 -4.41 14.16
C LEU A 197 -14.04 -3.09 14.79
N PRO A 198 -13.42 -3.07 16.00
CA PRO A 198 -12.88 -1.84 16.55
C PRO A 198 -11.87 -1.18 15.61
N ASP A 199 -10.94 -1.96 15.05
CA ASP A 199 -9.96 -1.47 14.07
C ASP A 199 -10.65 -0.99 12.78
N PHE A 200 -11.65 -1.73 12.30
CA PHE A 200 -12.45 -1.32 11.14
C PHE A 200 -13.09 0.06 11.35
N PHE A 201 -13.72 0.30 12.50
CA PHE A 201 -14.31 1.60 12.81
C PHE A 201 -13.24 2.69 12.98
N HIS A 202 -12.14 2.38 13.68
CA HIS A 202 -11.04 3.33 13.90
C HIS A 202 -10.41 3.77 12.58
N PHE A 203 -10.03 2.83 11.72
CA PHE A 203 -9.50 3.16 10.39
C PHE A 203 -10.52 3.91 9.53
N ASN A 204 -11.78 3.48 9.47
CA ASN A 204 -12.75 4.15 8.60
C ASN A 204 -13.10 5.57 9.06
N THR A 205 -13.14 5.83 10.38
CA THR A 205 -13.35 7.18 10.92
C THR A 205 -12.11 8.07 10.86
N PHE A 206 -10.93 7.46 10.78
CA PHE A 206 -9.68 8.18 10.55
C PHE A 206 -9.54 8.61 9.09
N TYR A 207 -9.84 7.71 8.13
CA TYR A 207 -9.74 7.99 6.69
C TYR A 207 -10.97 8.70 6.12
N SER A 208 -12.14 8.58 6.73
CA SER A 208 -13.40 9.22 6.30
C SER A 208 -14.11 9.84 7.50
N SER A 209 -14.93 10.86 7.28
CA SER A 209 -15.68 11.44 8.40
C SER A 209 -16.60 10.40 9.07
N SER A 210 -16.77 10.49 10.40
CA SER A 210 -17.71 9.64 11.14
C SER A 210 -19.14 9.77 10.59
N TYR A 211 -19.51 10.95 10.08
CA TYR A 211 -20.80 11.18 9.41
C TYR A 211 -20.97 10.33 8.16
N TYR A 212 -19.95 10.29 7.29
CA TYR A 212 -19.96 9.47 6.09
C TYR A 212 -20.09 7.97 6.45
N LEU A 213 -19.33 7.51 7.45
CA LEU A 213 -19.37 6.11 7.88
C LEU A 213 -20.74 5.71 8.44
N ILE A 214 -21.30 6.53 9.35
CA ILE A 214 -22.61 6.26 9.96
C ILE A 214 -23.69 6.25 8.88
N VAL A 215 -23.73 7.26 8.01
CA VAL A 215 -24.75 7.35 6.95
C VAL A 215 -24.64 6.14 6.02
N THR A 216 -23.47 5.82 5.49
CA THR A 216 -23.33 4.69 4.55
C THR A 216 -23.58 3.34 5.21
N GLY A 217 -23.18 3.15 6.47
CA GLY A 217 -23.49 1.95 7.25
C GLY A 217 -24.99 1.75 7.48
N LEU A 218 -25.71 2.81 7.87
CA LEU A 218 -27.16 2.76 8.01
C LEU A 218 -27.87 2.47 6.68
N LEU A 219 -27.36 3.01 5.57
CA LEU A 219 -27.92 2.74 4.24
C LEU A 219 -27.67 1.30 3.79
N VAL A 220 -26.49 0.74 4.03
CA VAL A 220 -26.20 -0.68 3.77
C VAL A 220 -27.15 -1.55 4.58
N LEU A 221 -27.33 -1.24 5.88
CA LEU A 221 -28.27 -1.96 6.72
C LEU A 221 -29.72 -1.84 6.19
N ALA A 222 -30.15 -0.65 5.77
CA ALA A 222 -31.46 -0.44 5.17
C ALA A 222 -31.65 -1.26 3.87
N ALA A 223 -30.60 -1.41 3.07
CA ALA A 223 -30.62 -2.27 1.89
C ALA A 223 -30.78 -3.75 2.27
N LEU A 224 -30.01 -4.24 3.24
CA LEU A 224 -30.09 -5.62 3.74
C LEU A 224 -31.49 -5.92 4.32
N ILE A 225 -32.03 -5.02 5.15
CA ILE A 225 -33.38 -5.14 5.68
C ILE A 225 -34.39 -5.12 4.54
N GLY A 226 -34.24 -4.22 3.55
CA GLY A 226 -35.11 -4.15 2.38
C GLY A 226 -35.19 -5.45 1.58
N VAL A 227 -34.08 -6.19 1.50
CA VAL A 227 -33.99 -7.51 0.85
C VAL A 227 -34.69 -8.61 1.66
N VAL A 228 -34.52 -8.60 2.98
CA VAL A 228 -34.92 -9.71 3.86
C VAL A 228 -36.37 -9.56 4.36
N TRP A 229 -36.81 -8.33 4.67
CA TRP A 229 -38.10 -8.02 5.31
C TRP A 229 -39.37 -8.52 4.60
N PRO A 230 -39.43 -8.61 3.25
CA PRO A 230 -40.60 -9.17 2.56
C PRO A 230 -40.94 -10.60 2.98
N PHE A 231 -39.96 -11.37 3.43
CA PHE A 231 -40.13 -12.77 3.79
C PHE A 231 -40.46 -12.93 5.28
N ARG A 232 -41.63 -13.50 5.61
CA ARG A 232 -42.04 -13.64 7.02
C ARG A 232 -41.08 -14.52 7.85
N TRP A 233 -40.50 -15.55 7.23
CA TRP A 233 -39.60 -16.49 7.90
C TRP A 233 -38.27 -15.87 8.37
N SER A 234 -37.85 -14.76 7.76
CA SER A 234 -36.57 -14.12 8.03
C SER A 234 -36.66 -12.96 9.03
N ARG A 235 -37.87 -12.47 9.36
CA ARG A 235 -38.07 -11.29 10.23
C ARG A 235 -37.55 -11.50 11.64
N TRP A 236 -37.94 -12.59 12.29
CA TRP A 236 -37.49 -12.90 13.65
C TRP A 236 -35.98 -13.12 13.74
N PRO A 237 -35.37 -14.02 12.92
CA PRO A 237 -33.92 -14.16 12.87
C PRO A 237 -33.18 -12.85 12.55
N GLY A 238 -33.74 -12.03 11.65
CA GLY A 238 -33.17 -10.73 11.28
C GLY A 238 -33.20 -9.71 12.42
N LEU A 239 -34.30 -9.64 13.18
CA LEU A 239 -34.41 -8.77 14.36
C LEU A 239 -33.45 -9.21 15.47
N VAL A 240 -33.32 -10.53 15.70
CA VAL A 240 -32.35 -11.06 16.65
C VAL A 240 -30.93 -10.71 16.21
N ALA A 241 -30.58 -10.97 14.94
CA ALA A 241 -29.26 -10.64 14.40
C ALA A 241 -28.96 -9.13 14.51
N LEU A 242 -29.94 -8.26 14.25
CA LEU A 242 -29.80 -6.82 14.39
C LEU A 242 -29.60 -6.38 15.84
N GLY A 243 -30.39 -6.93 16.78
CA GLY A 243 -30.23 -6.66 18.21
C GLY A 243 -28.86 -7.11 18.70
N THR A 244 -28.41 -8.30 18.30
CA THR A 244 -27.08 -8.81 18.62
C THR A 244 -25.96 -7.99 17.96
N LEU A 245 -26.15 -7.49 16.73
CA LEU A 245 -25.18 -6.61 16.07
C LEU A 245 -24.98 -5.31 16.85
N LEU A 246 -26.07 -4.69 17.32
CA LEU A 246 -25.99 -3.51 18.17
C LEU A 246 -25.21 -3.81 19.45
N LEU A 247 -25.53 -4.92 20.14
CA LEU A 247 -24.82 -5.34 21.34
C LEU A 247 -23.31 -5.55 21.10
N VAL A 248 -22.92 -6.21 20.01
CA VAL A 248 -21.50 -6.43 19.63
C VAL A 248 -20.80 -5.12 19.29
N SER A 249 -21.51 -4.16 18.70
CA SER A 249 -20.96 -2.85 18.37
C SER A 249 -20.69 -2.00 19.62
N PHE A 250 -21.41 -2.27 20.73
CA PHE A 250 -21.16 -1.64 22.03
C PHE A 250 -20.07 -2.36 22.83
N ASN A 251 -20.12 -3.69 22.89
CA ASN A 251 -19.12 -4.49 23.60
C ASN A 251 -19.02 -5.90 23.01
N SER A 252 -17.90 -6.16 22.31
CA SER A 252 -17.62 -7.45 21.69
C SER A 252 -17.36 -8.59 22.67
N ALA A 253 -16.98 -8.29 23.93
CA ALA A 253 -16.74 -9.31 24.96
C ALA A 253 -18.03 -10.05 25.36
N TRP A 254 -19.21 -9.52 25.02
CA TRP A 254 -20.48 -10.15 25.32
C TRP A 254 -20.79 -11.38 24.45
N LEU A 255 -20.04 -11.61 23.36
CA LEU A 255 -20.14 -12.81 22.51
C LEU A 255 -18.85 -13.64 22.53
N THR A 256 -18.25 -13.84 23.71
CA THR A 256 -17.15 -14.79 23.87
C THR A 256 -17.64 -16.06 24.57
N ALA A 257 -17.32 -17.23 24.02
CA ALA A 257 -17.59 -18.53 24.62
C ALA A 257 -16.25 -19.26 24.86
N GLY A 258 -15.74 -19.20 26.09
CA GLY A 258 -14.39 -19.65 26.40
C GLY A 258 -13.35 -18.80 25.66
N GLN A 259 -12.50 -19.43 24.84
CA GLN A 259 -11.52 -18.72 24.00
C GLN A 259 -12.07 -18.32 22.61
N PHE A 260 -13.30 -18.71 22.27
CA PHE A 260 -13.87 -18.43 20.95
C PHE A 260 -14.61 -17.09 20.94
N ASN A 261 -14.22 -16.21 20.00
CA ASN A 261 -14.95 -14.98 19.73
C ASN A 261 -16.06 -15.25 18.69
N LEU A 262 -17.33 -15.19 19.14
CA LEU A 262 -18.51 -15.45 18.32
C LEU A 262 -19.12 -14.17 17.71
N SER A 263 -18.38 -13.06 17.72
CA SER A 263 -18.83 -11.78 17.14
C SER A 263 -19.15 -11.86 15.65
N ILE A 264 -18.65 -12.89 14.95
CA ILE A 264 -18.97 -13.17 13.55
C ILE A 264 -20.44 -13.56 13.33
N LEU A 265 -21.09 -14.21 14.32
CA LEU A 265 -22.41 -14.83 14.16
C LEU A 265 -23.52 -13.86 13.72
N PRO A 266 -23.75 -12.69 14.34
CA PRO A 266 -24.81 -11.78 13.89
C PRO A 266 -24.65 -11.34 12.43
N PHE A 267 -23.42 -11.11 11.98
CA PHE A 267 -23.13 -10.73 10.59
C PHE A 267 -23.32 -11.91 9.64
N ALA A 268 -22.79 -13.08 9.98
CA ALA A 268 -22.95 -14.29 9.19
C ALA A 268 -24.43 -14.68 9.02
N VAL A 269 -25.22 -14.59 10.09
CA VAL A 269 -26.67 -14.82 10.06
C VAL A 269 -27.35 -13.80 9.16
N LEU A 270 -27.05 -12.50 9.30
CA LEU A 270 -27.66 -11.45 8.47
C LEU A 270 -27.37 -11.66 6.98
N PHE A 271 -26.12 -11.96 6.61
CA PHE A 271 -25.76 -12.27 5.22
C PHE A 271 -26.39 -13.56 4.71
N ALA A 272 -26.46 -14.61 5.54
CA ALA A 272 -27.11 -15.87 5.18
C ALA A 272 -28.61 -15.69 4.94
N LEU A 273 -29.31 -14.92 5.78
CA LEU A 273 -30.71 -14.58 5.59
C LEU A 273 -30.93 -13.79 4.28
N GLY A 274 -30.07 -12.82 3.99
CA GLY A 274 -30.08 -12.07 2.73
C GLY A 274 -29.90 -12.98 1.51
N PHE A 275 -28.93 -13.89 1.57
CA PHE A 275 -28.66 -14.86 0.52
C PHE A 275 -29.85 -15.80 0.27
N LEU A 276 -30.38 -16.42 1.33
CA LEU A 276 -31.53 -17.32 1.27
C LEU A 276 -32.81 -16.61 0.77
N ALA A 277 -33.05 -15.37 1.22
CA ALA A 277 -34.17 -14.55 0.75
C ALA A 277 -34.10 -14.32 -0.76
N LEU A 278 -32.91 -14.01 -1.29
CA LEU A 278 -32.72 -13.79 -2.73
C LEU A 278 -32.79 -15.07 -3.56
N LEU A 279 -32.39 -16.23 -3.00
CA LEU A 279 -32.52 -17.52 -3.67
C LEU A 279 -33.99 -17.93 -3.89
N VAL A 280 -34.83 -17.67 -2.89
CA VAL A 280 -36.25 -18.07 -2.90
C VAL A 280 -37.14 -16.99 -3.55
N HIS A 281 -36.59 -15.81 -3.84
CA HIS A 281 -37.34 -14.70 -4.45
C HIS A 281 -37.89 -15.11 -5.83
N PRO A 282 -39.22 -15.12 -6.05
CA PRO A 282 -39.79 -15.50 -7.34
C PRO A 282 -39.33 -14.54 -8.42
N ILE A 283 -38.60 -15.04 -9.42
CA ILE A 283 -38.19 -14.27 -10.61
C ILE A 283 -39.43 -13.68 -11.32
N SER A 284 -40.57 -14.35 -11.22
CA SER A 284 -41.87 -13.96 -11.79
C SER A 284 -42.49 -12.66 -11.23
N GLN A 285 -42.00 -12.11 -10.12
CA GLN A 285 -42.48 -10.80 -9.59
C GLN A 285 -41.58 -9.63 -9.99
N SER A 286 -40.49 -9.87 -10.72
CA SER A 286 -39.70 -8.81 -11.33
C SER A 286 -40.42 -8.28 -12.57
N LYS A 287 -41.08 -7.13 -12.45
CA LYS A 287 -41.65 -6.45 -13.62
C LYS A 287 -40.51 -6.11 -14.61
N PRO A 288 -40.71 -6.31 -15.92
CA PRO A 288 -39.70 -6.00 -16.92
C PRO A 288 -39.37 -4.50 -16.94
N LEU A 289 -38.11 -4.18 -17.25
CA LEU A 289 -37.50 -2.84 -17.37
C LEU A 289 -38.22 -1.85 -18.31
N LEU A 290 -39.26 -2.28 -19.03
CA LEU A 290 -40.09 -1.47 -19.92
C LEU A 290 -41.42 -1.01 -19.29
N SER A 291 -41.67 -1.31 -18.01
CA SER A 291 -42.80 -0.74 -17.29
C SER A 291 -42.42 0.66 -16.78
N SER A 292 -43.35 1.62 -16.87
CA SER A 292 -43.19 3.03 -16.48
C SER A 292 -42.86 3.28 -14.99
N SER A 293 -42.71 2.23 -14.20
CA SER A 293 -42.23 2.26 -12.82
C SER A 293 -41.06 1.28 -12.66
N PRO A 294 -39.84 1.73 -12.31
CA PRO A 294 -38.75 0.82 -11.99
C PRO A 294 -39.12 -0.01 -10.75
N PRO A 295 -38.76 -1.30 -10.67
CA PRO A 295 -39.03 -2.11 -9.49
C PRO A 295 -38.34 -1.51 -8.24
N LEU A 296 -38.92 -1.77 -7.07
CA LEU A 296 -38.43 -1.28 -5.77
C LEU A 296 -37.06 -1.86 -5.38
N LEU A 297 -36.75 -3.03 -5.93
CA LEU A 297 -35.46 -3.72 -5.80
C LEU A 297 -34.96 -4.08 -7.20
N PRO A 298 -33.64 -3.95 -7.47
CA PRO A 298 -33.00 -4.60 -8.60
C PRO A 298 -33.34 -6.09 -8.65
N THR A 299 -33.35 -6.68 -9.84
CA THR A 299 -33.60 -8.13 -9.96
C THR A 299 -32.67 -8.93 -9.04
N PRO A 300 -33.14 -10.01 -8.37
CA PRO A 300 -32.34 -10.82 -7.46
C PRO A 300 -30.99 -11.29 -8.02
N TYR A 301 -30.94 -11.45 -9.35
CA TYR A 301 -29.74 -11.69 -10.14
C TYR A 301 -28.58 -10.70 -9.90
N PHE A 302 -28.85 -9.41 -9.64
CA PHE A 302 -27.80 -8.42 -9.30
C PHE A 302 -27.45 -8.42 -7.81
N LEU A 303 -28.45 -8.62 -6.96
CA LEU A 303 -28.31 -8.44 -5.51
C LEU A 303 -27.52 -9.57 -4.86
N LEU A 304 -27.73 -10.81 -5.29
CA LEU A 304 -27.08 -11.97 -4.68
C LEU A 304 -25.55 -11.96 -4.88
N PRO A 305 -25.01 -11.80 -6.10
CA PRO A 305 -23.56 -11.71 -6.28
C PRO A 305 -22.98 -10.46 -5.61
N LEU A 306 -23.73 -9.36 -5.51
CA LEU A 306 -23.31 -8.18 -4.74
C LEU A 306 -23.19 -8.47 -3.23
N LEU A 307 -24.14 -9.23 -2.66
CA LEU A 307 -24.05 -9.67 -1.27
C LEU A 307 -22.83 -10.57 -1.04
N LEU A 308 -22.52 -11.48 -1.97
CA LEU A 308 -21.32 -12.30 -1.88
C LEU A 308 -20.04 -11.45 -1.93
N TRP A 309 -20.00 -10.44 -2.81
CA TRP A 309 -18.87 -9.53 -2.93
C TRP A 309 -18.66 -8.70 -1.66
N LEU A 310 -19.72 -8.35 -0.94
CA LEU A 310 -19.58 -7.70 0.37
C LEU A 310 -19.20 -8.72 1.47
N ALA A 311 -19.97 -9.79 1.61
CA ALA A 311 -19.92 -10.69 2.75
C ALA A 311 -18.57 -11.41 2.89
N VAL A 312 -17.99 -11.86 1.78
CA VAL A 312 -16.73 -12.63 1.79
C VAL A 312 -15.56 -11.80 2.36
N PRO A 313 -15.18 -10.64 1.77
CA PRO A 313 -14.13 -9.81 2.35
C PRO A 313 -14.51 -9.22 3.72
N PHE A 314 -15.78 -8.87 3.95
CA PHE A 314 -16.22 -8.33 5.24
C PHE A 314 -16.04 -9.34 6.37
N LEU A 315 -16.52 -10.57 6.20
CA LEU A 315 -16.39 -11.61 7.22
C LEU A 315 -14.93 -12.06 7.38
N GLY A 316 -14.21 -12.15 6.27
CA GLY A 316 -12.79 -12.51 6.25
C GLY A 316 -11.93 -11.56 7.07
N TYR A 317 -11.89 -10.28 6.72
CA TYR A 317 -10.97 -9.33 7.37
C TYR A 317 -11.40 -8.92 8.77
N ASN A 318 -12.71 -8.92 9.09
CA ASN A 318 -13.15 -8.55 10.43
C ASN A 318 -13.08 -9.70 11.43
N PHE A 319 -13.17 -10.96 10.98
CA PHE A 319 -13.33 -12.07 11.92
C PHE A 319 -12.42 -13.29 11.71
N ILE A 320 -11.79 -13.44 10.54
CA ILE A 320 -10.93 -14.60 10.25
C ILE A 320 -9.45 -14.19 10.25
N VAL A 321 -9.11 -13.05 9.63
CA VAL A 321 -7.73 -12.59 9.49
C VAL A 321 -7.24 -11.96 10.80
N ALA A 322 -6.10 -12.40 11.32
CA ALA A 322 -5.52 -11.88 12.55
C ALA A 322 -5.05 -10.42 12.46
N LEU A 323 -4.52 -10.03 11.29
CA LEU A 323 -4.02 -8.67 11.00
C LEU A 323 -4.65 -8.14 9.70
N GLY A 324 -5.88 -7.63 9.80
CA GLY A 324 -6.62 -7.08 8.66
C GLY A 324 -6.11 -5.69 8.21
N LEU A 325 -5.78 -4.80 9.17
CA LEU A 325 -5.36 -3.42 8.92
C LEU A 325 -6.23 -2.74 7.83
N THR A 326 -5.61 -2.08 6.86
CA THR A 326 -6.31 -1.35 5.80
C THR A 326 -6.90 -2.25 4.71
N HIS A 327 -6.68 -3.57 4.70
CA HIS A 327 -7.18 -4.49 3.64
C HIS A 327 -8.70 -4.56 3.53
N ILE A 328 -9.40 -4.01 4.52
CA ILE A 328 -10.84 -3.80 4.49
C ILE A 328 -11.31 -2.96 3.29
N TYR A 329 -10.43 -2.21 2.62
CA TYR A 329 -10.77 -1.45 1.40
C TYR A 329 -11.48 -2.28 0.32
N THR A 330 -11.27 -3.60 0.31
CA THR A 330 -11.88 -4.54 -0.65
C THR A 330 -13.41 -4.57 -0.60
N ILE A 331 -14.03 -4.19 0.53
CA ILE A 331 -15.50 -4.11 0.65
C ILE A 331 -16.09 -2.85 -0.01
N VAL A 332 -15.29 -1.80 -0.21
CA VAL A 332 -15.78 -0.44 -0.51
C VAL A 332 -16.63 -0.37 -1.79
N PRO A 333 -16.30 -1.06 -2.91
CA PRO A 333 -17.17 -1.08 -4.09
C PRO A 333 -18.57 -1.65 -3.79
N ALA A 334 -18.63 -2.81 -3.12
CA ALA A 334 -19.90 -3.47 -2.81
C ALA A 334 -20.70 -2.69 -1.75
N TRP A 335 -20.01 -2.12 -0.75
CA TRP A 335 -20.58 -1.23 0.26
C TRP A 335 -21.22 0.00 -0.36
N SER A 336 -20.52 0.65 -1.31
CA SER A 336 -21.03 1.86 -1.99
C SER A 336 -22.26 1.57 -2.84
N LEU A 337 -22.28 0.43 -3.54
CA LEU A 337 -23.45 -0.03 -4.32
C LEU A 337 -24.65 -0.34 -3.41
N LEU A 338 -24.42 -0.97 -2.25
CA LEU A 338 -25.49 -1.26 -1.28
C LEU A 338 -25.98 -0.01 -0.54
N ALA A 339 -25.09 0.93 -0.20
CA ALA A 339 -25.48 2.23 0.35
C ALA A 339 -26.34 3.01 -0.65
N ALA A 340 -25.96 3.02 -1.93
CA ALA A 340 -26.76 3.60 -3.01
C ALA A 340 -28.13 2.93 -3.14
N LEU A 341 -28.19 1.59 -3.04
CA LEU A 341 -29.44 0.86 -3.05
C LEU A 341 -30.32 1.20 -1.83
N GLY A 342 -29.75 1.27 -0.63
CA GLY A 342 -30.46 1.65 0.58
C GLY A 342 -31.07 3.04 0.46
N TRP A 343 -30.31 4.00 -0.05
CA TRP A 343 -30.79 5.34 -0.34
C TRP A 343 -31.95 5.32 -1.34
N TYR A 344 -31.77 4.59 -2.44
CA TYR A 344 -32.77 4.45 -3.49
C TYR A 344 -34.09 3.86 -2.99
N ILE A 345 -34.03 2.83 -2.13
CA ILE A 345 -35.22 2.22 -1.50
C ILE A 345 -35.97 3.22 -0.62
N ILE A 346 -35.24 4.01 0.19
CA ILE A 346 -35.83 5.02 1.07
C ILE A 346 -36.50 6.13 0.24
N GLU A 347 -35.81 6.62 -0.80
CA GLU A 347 -36.30 7.65 -1.71
C GLU A 347 -37.56 7.21 -2.47
N GLN A 348 -37.63 5.95 -2.91
CA GLN A 348 -38.84 5.43 -3.56
C GLN A 348 -40.03 5.29 -2.62
N LYS A 349 -39.80 4.82 -1.38
CA LYS A 349 -40.88 4.68 -0.39
C LYS A 349 -41.44 6.04 0.03
N SER A 350 -40.58 7.06 0.21
CA SER A 350 -41.00 8.40 0.63
C SER A 350 -41.72 9.19 -0.46
N SER A 351 -41.48 8.86 -1.73
CA SER A 351 -42.11 9.56 -2.87
C SER A 351 -43.51 9.04 -3.23
N GLY A 352 -44.04 8.02 -2.55
CA GLY A 352 -45.42 7.55 -2.74
C GLY A 352 -45.71 6.94 -4.12
N VAL A 353 -44.68 6.71 -4.94
CA VAL A 353 -44.77 6.22 -6.33
C VAL A 353 -45.28 4.76 -6.40
N GLY A 354 -45.59 4.14 -5.26
CA GLY A 354 -46.12 2.79 -5.17
C GLY A 354 -47.61 2.63 -5.52
N GLU A 355 -48.49 3.60 -5.22
CA GLU A 355 -49.94 3.31 -5.27
C GLU A 355 -50.88 4.44 -5.75
N LEU A 356 -50.47 5.72 -5.84
CA LEU A 356 -51.44 6.83 -6.03
C LEU A 356 -51.08 7.93 -7.05
N GLY A 357 -50.29 7.62 -8.08
CA GLY A 357 -49.87 8.61 -9.09
C GLY A 357 -50.27 8.26 -10.52
N ARG A 358 -51.56 8.03 -10.81
CA ARG A 358 -52.01 7.64 -12.17
C ARG A 358 -52.32 8.78 -13.13
N ASN A 359 -52.49 10.05 -12.72
CA ASN A 359 -53.20 11.01 -13.58
C ASN A 359 -52.73 12.49 -13.58
N HIS A 360 -51.42 12.81 -13.44
CA HIS A 360 -50.99 14.20 -13.71
C HIS A 360 -49.78 14.31 -14.64
N PRO A 361 -49.92 14.98 -15.80
CA PRO A 361 -48.81 15.26 -16.71
C PRO A 361 -48.01 16.48 -16.24
N CYS A 362 -46.71 16.44 -16.51
CA CYS A 362 -45.77 17.57 -16.57
C CYS A 362 -45.81 18.61 -15.44
N SER A 363 -45.08 18.35 -14.36
CA SER A 363 -44.29 19.41 -13.71
C SER A 363 -42.80 19.14 -13.97
N SER A 364 -42.07 20.17 -14.39
CA SER A 364 -40.61 20.11 -14.62
C SER A 364 -39.80 20.07 -13.33
N ALA A 365 -40.44 20.25 -12.17
CA ALA A 365 -39.82 20.24 -10.86
C ALA A 365 -39.85 18.83 -10.23
N PRO A 366 -38.76 18.37 -9.61
CA PRO A 366 -38.77 17.11 -8.88
C PRO A 366 -39.78 17.17 -7.70
N PRO A 367 -40.48 16.07 -7.38
CA PRO A 367 -41.38 16.03 -6.22
C PRO A 367 -40.61 16.39 -4.93
N LEU A 368 -41.27 17.07 -3.97
CA LEU A 368 -40.65 17.56 -2.73
C LEU A 368 -39.74 16.54 -2.01
N PRO A 369 -40.08 15.24 -1.91
CA PRO A 369 -39.17 14.22 -1.35
C PRO A 369 -37.85 14.07 -2.09
N ARG A 370 -37.83 14.20 -3.43
CA ARG A 370 -36.59 14.19 -4.22
C ARG A 370 -35.76 15.46 -4.03
N LEU A 371 -36.39 16.60 -3.82
CA LEU A 371 -35.68 17.84 -3.50
C LEU A 371 -34.97 17.73 -2.14
N ILE A 372 -35.65 17.21 -1.12
CA ILE A 372 -35.08 16.95 0.21
C ILE A 372 -33.94 15.95 0.11
N SER A 373 -34.14 14.82 -0.61
CA SER A 373 -33.12 13.81 -0.88
C SER A 373 -31.86 14.43 -1.51
N ASN A 374 -32.01 15.25 -2.55
CA ASN A 374 -30.88 15.95 -3.17
C ASN A 374 -30.20 16.93 -2.22
N GLY A 375 -30.96 17.65 -1.39
CA GLY A 375 -30.41 18.55 -0.37
C GLY A 375 -29.55 17.80 0.66
N LEU A 376 -30.03 16.66 1.16
CA LEU A 376 -29.27 15.82 2.10
C LEU A 376 -27.99 15.24 1.46
N LEU A 377 -28.06 14.81 0.20
CA LEU A 377 -26.87 14.36 -0.54
C LEU A 377 -25.86 15.48 -0.75
N ALA A 378 -26.32 16.69 -1.06
CA ALA A 378 -25.45 17.85 -1.21
C ALA A 378 -24.76 18.22 0.11
N ILE A 379 -25.49 18.19 1.23
CA ILE A 379 -24.93 18.40 2.57
C ILE A 379 -23.86 17.34 2.87
N LEU A 380 -24.17 16.05 2.65
CA LEU A 380 -23.20 14.98 2.86
C LEU A 380 -21.97 15.14 1.97
N ALA A 381 -22.15 15.51 0.69
CA ALA A 381 -21.04 15.73 -0.23
C ALA A 381 -20.14 16.90 0.21
N VAL A 382 -20.73 18.00 0.70
CA VAL A 382 -19.96 19.13 1.27
C VAL A 382 -19.19 18.69 2.51
N LEU A 383 -19.84 17.99 3.45
CA LEU A 383 -19.19 17.47 4.65
C LEU A 383 -18.10 16.44 4.32
N SER A 384 -18.29 15.58 3.32
CA SER A 384 -17.23 14.67 2.89
C SER A 384 -16.09 15.43 2.23
N THR A 385 -16.38 16.41 1.38
CA THR A 385 -15.35 17.19 0.67
C THR A 385 -14.48 18.00 1.62
N LEU A 386 -15.08 18.67 2.61
CA LEU A 386 -14.34 19.45 3.61
C LEU A 386 -13.44 18.55 4.47
N PHE A 387 -13.92 17.36 4.86
CA PHE A 387 -13.11 16.38 5.57
C PHE A 387 -11.94 15.88 4.70
N LEU A 388 -12.21 15.49 3.45
CA LEU A 388 -11.18 15.00 2.53
C LEU A 388 -10.16 16.08 2.18
N TRP A 389 -10.58 17.35 2.11
CA TRP A 389 -9.67 18.48 1.97
C TRP A 389 -8.75 18.58 3.19
N ASN A 390 -9.30 18.52 4.41
CA ASN A 390 -8.52 18.59 5.64
C ASN A 390 -7.52 17.43 5.76
N ALA A 391 -7.94 16.22 5.39
CA ALA A 391 -7.11 15.03 5.50
C ALA A 391 -6.04 14.96 4.38
N PHE A 392 -6.40 15.21 3.12
CA PHE A 392 -5.55 14.84 1.97
C PHE A 392 -5.05 16.02 1.12
N ILE A 393 -5.65 17.21 1.24
CA ILE A 393 -5.31 18.39 0.41
C ILE A 393 -4.62 19.47 1.24
N ARG A 394 -4.85 19.52 2.54
CA ARG A 394 -4.13 20.40 3.45
C ARG A 394 -2.63 20.04 3.47
N HIS A 395 -1.76 21.05 3.47
CA HIS A 395 -0.29 20.87 3.36
C HIS A 395 0.50 21.58 4.47
N ASP A 396 -0.16 22.31 5.36
CA ASP A 396 0.49 23.00 6.49
C ASP A 396 0.86 22.05 7.63
N VAL A 397 0.22 20.90 7.74
CA VAL A 397 0.66 19.82 8.63
C VAL A 397 0.06 18.52 8.12
N GLU A 398 0.82 17.44 8.24
CA GLU A 398 0.32 16.12 7.89
C GLU A 398 -0.81 15.73 8.84
N TYR A 399 -1.98 15.40 8.27
CA TYR A 399 -3.22 15.19 9.03
C TYR A 399 -3.10 14.23 10.21
N TRP A 400 -2.28 13.18 10.10
CA TRP A 400 -2.16 12.19 11.17
C TRP A 400 -1.38 12.72 12.38
N GLN A 401 -0.48 13.68 12.20
CA GLN A 401 0.37 14.19 13.28
C GLN A 401 -0.35 15.15 14.21
N ASP A 402 -1.26 15.95 13.67
CA ASP A 402 -2.08 16.88 14.46
C ASP A 402 -3.48 16.31 14.72
N TYR A 403 -3.77 15.09 14.30
CA TYR A 403 -5.00 14.39 14.65
C TYR A 403 -5.11 14.20 16.17
N PRO A 404 -6.29 14.40 16.79
CA PRO A 404 -7.53 14.89 16.20
C PRO A 404 -7.68 16.41 16.27
N ALA A 405 -6.76 17.12 16.92
CA ALA A 405 -6.82 18.57 17.14
C ALA A 405 -6.86 19.38 15.83
N GLY A 406 -6.26 18.84 14.77
CA GLY A 406 -6.27 19.37 13.41
C GLY A 406 -7.61 19.23 12.67
N ASN A 407 -8.61 18.55 13.25
CA ASN A 407 -9.93 18.48 12.64
C ASN A 407 -10.68 19.82 12.73
N LEU A 408 -11.54 20.09 11.74
CA LEU A 408 -12.43 21.24 11.82
C LEU A 408 -13.41 21.05 12.99
N PRO A 409 -13.80 22.12 13.74
CA PRO A 409 -14.49 22.02 15.04
C PRO A 409 -15.79 21.22 15.07
N PHE A 410 -16.45 21.06 13.92
CA PHE A 410 -17.72 20.35 13.80
C PHE A 410 -17.55 18.90 13.31
N TYR A 411 -16.33 18.38 13.12
CA TYR A 411 -16.12 16.93 12.93
C TYR A 411 -15.89 16.27 14.26
N TRP A 412 -16.93 15.63 14.77
CA TRP A 412 -16.79 14.70 15.86
C TRP A 412 -16.01 13.46 15.40
N THR A 413 -15.05 13.02 16.23
CA THR A 413 -14.38 11.72 16.09
C THR A 413 -14.54 10.89 17.38
N PRO A 414 -14.84 9.58 17.27
CA PRO A 414 -14.93 8.71 18.44
C PRO A 414 -13.58 8.31 19.05
N TYR A 415 -12.46 8.54 18.35
CA TYR A 415 -11.13 8.11 18.79
C TYR A 415 -10.20 9.31 19.00
N ALA A 416 -9.64 9.42 20.20
CA ALA A 416 -8.72 10.49 20.58
C ALA A 416 -7.31 10.30 20.00
N GLU A 417 -6.92 9.07 19.69
CA GLU A 417 -5.62 8.71 19.11
C GLU A 417 -5.83 8.26 17.66
N PRO A 418 -4.85 8.46 16.76
CA PRO A 418 -4.87 7.84 15.43
C PRO A 418 -4.72 6.30 15.53
N PRO A 419 -5.02 5.54 14.46
CA PRO A 419 -4.69 4.12 14.41
C PRO A 419 -3.21 3.87 14.71
N SER A 420 -2.83 2.71 15.25
CA SER A 420 -1.43 2.47 15.65
C SER A 420 -0.44 2.31 14.50
N ALA A 421 -0.94 2.07 13.28
CA ALA A 421 -0.14 1.91 12.07
C ALA A 421 -1.01 2.08 10.82
N GLY A 422 -0.38 2.09 9.64
CA GLY A 422 -1.08 2.03 8.36
C GLY A 422 -1.61 3.37 7.88
N PHE A 423 -0.79 4.41 8.02
CA PHE A 423 -1.06 5.75 7.50
C PHE A 423 -0.58 5.86 6.05
N PHE A 424 -1.46 6.29 5.14
CA PHE A 424 -1.17 6.31 3.71
C PHE A 424 -1.86 7.48 3.02
N GLY A 425 -1.21 8.06 2.01
CA GLY A 425 -1.83 9.01 1.08
C GLY A 425 -2.01 10.44 1.60
N PHE A 426 -1.56 10.73 2.82
CA PHE A 426 -1.50 12.07 3.37
C PHE A 426 -0.42 12.90 2.67
N ALA A 427 -0.60 14.22 2.67
CA ALA A 427 0.36 15.13 2.08
C ALA A 427 1.55 15.29 3.02
N HIS A 428 2.74 14.88 2.56
CA HIS A 428 3.97 15.01 3.31
C HIS A 428 4.92 16.00 2.61
N ARG A 429 5.39 17.03 3.34
CA ARG A 429 6.37 18.00 2.86
C ARG A 429 7.35 18.32 3.99
N ALA A 430 8.52 17.71 3.95
CA ALA A 430 9.59 17.97 4.92
C ALA A 430 10.81 18.70 4.32
N GLY A 431 10.74 19.21 3.08
CA GLY A 431 11.87 19.90 2.43
C GLY A 431 12.96 18.98 1.84
N TRP A 432 12.74 17.67 1.85
CA TRP A 432 13.71 16.67 1.38
C TRP A 432 14.16 16.82 -0.08
N LYS A 433 13.31 17.37 -0.97
CA LYS A 433 13.70 17.64 -2.36
C LYS A 433 14.85 18.65 -2.47
N THR A 434 14.90 19.61 -1.54
CA THR A 434 15.99 20.57 -1.43
C THR A 434 17.32 19.87 -1.13
N ILE A 435 17.32 18.90 -0.22
CA ILE A 435 18.50 18.07 0.08
C ILE A 435 18.97 17.31 -1.15
N GLY A 436 18.03 16.67 -1.86
CA GLY A 436 18.35 15.96 -3.10
C GLY A 436 18.95 16.83 -4.20
N GLN A 437 18.59 18.12 -4.28
CA GLN A 437 19.22 19.06 -5.20
C GLN A 437 20.63 19.45 -4.77
N LYS A 438 20.84 19.70 -3.48
CA LYS A 438 22.15 20.06 -2.95
C LYS A 438 23.15 18.90 -2.97
N ILE A 439 22.66 17.67 -2.91
CA ILE A 439 23.47 16.46 -3.19
C ILE A 439 23.82 16.39 -4.68
N LEU A 440 22.84 16.61 -5.58
CA LEU A 440 23.08 16.57 -7.03
C LEU A 440 24.09 17.64 -7.49
N SER A 441 24.10 18.83 -6.88
CA SER A 441 25.06 19.89 -7.18
C SER A 441 26.46 19.63 -6.60
N GLY A 442 26.63 18.61 -5.76
CA GLY A 442 27.88 18.28 -5.08
C GLY A 442 28.17 19.12 -3.84
N GLU A 443 27.28 20.05 -3.45
CA GLU A 443 27.45 20.88 -2.25
C GLU A 443 27.36 20.04 -0.96
N LEU A 444 26.46 19.05 -0.91
CA LEU A 444 26.31 18.11 0.21
C LEU A 444 26.95 16.76 -0.12
N ALA A 445 28.28 16.74 -0.29
CA ALA A 445 29.03 15.53 -0.60
C ALA A 445 29.42 14.79 0.68
N GLY A 446 28.88 13.59 0.91
CA GLY A 446 29.22 12.74 2.06
C GLY A 446 28.08 11.84 2.46
N ASP A 447 28.29 11.08 3.52
CA ASP A 447 27.24 10.28 4.13
C ASP A 447 26.40 11.12 5.10
N TYR A 448 25.18 10.64 5.34
CA TYR A 448 24.24 11.38 6.19
C TYR A 448 23.62 10.49 7.26
N GLY A 449 23.16 11.15 8.33
CA GLY A 449 22.19 10.63 9.28
C GLY A 449 20.93 11.49 9.25
N SER A 450 19.80 10.93 9.68
CA SER A 450 18.55 11.68 9.75
C SER A 450 17.61 11.09 10.80
N ASN A 451 16.73 11.94 11.32
CA ASN A 451 15.64 11.56 12.21
C ASN A 451 14.43 10.99 11.45
N GLU A 452 14.53 10.82 10.14
CA GLU A 452 13.53 10.14 9.28
C GLU A 452 14.07 8.79 8.81
N GLU A 453 13.18 7.85 8.50
CA GLU A 453 13.56 6.49 8.10
C GLU A 453 14.33 6.40 6.76
N PRO A 454 15.12 5.32 6.55
CA PRO A 454 15.85 5.12 5.30
C PRO A 454 14.95 5.03 4.06
N ASP A 455 13.75 4.45 4.16
CA ASP A 455 12.87 4.23 3.01
C ASP A 455 12.37 5.55 2.40
N VAL A 456 12.11 6.57 3.24
CA VAL A 456 11.81 7.94 2.79
C VAL A 456 13.07 8.61 2.26
N THR A 457 14.12 8.65 3.08
CA THR A 457 15.30 9.49 2.78
C THR A 457 16.10 9.01 1.57
N THR A 458 16.21 7.70 1.34
CA THR A 458 17.00 7.12 0.23
C THR A 458 16.55 7.64 -1.13
N TRP A 459 15.24 7.83 -1.32
CA TRP A 459 14.71 8.40 -2.55
C TRP A 459 15.14 9.86 -2.71
N TYR A 460 14.87 10.69 -1.70
CA TYR A 460 15.14 12.12 -1.80
C TYR A 460 16.62 12.48 -1.80
N THR A 461 17.46 11.70 -1.14
CA THR A 461 18.91 11.87 -1.18
C THR A 461 19.54 11.31 -2.45
N ARG A 462 18.73 10.85 -3.42
CA ARG A 462 19.19 10.20 -4.66
C ARG A 462 20.10 9.00 -4.40
N GLY A 463 19.90 8.38 -3.25
CA GLY A 463 20.70 7.29 -2.78
C GLY A 463 22.09 7.65 -2.30
N ALA A 464 22.29 8.83 -1.72
CA ALA A 464 23.49 9.09 -0.93
C ALA A 464 23.67 8.02 0.17
N PRO A 465 24.92 7.71 0.56
CA PRO A 465 25.19 6.76 1.63
C PRO A 465 24.65 7.27 2.96
N ARG A 466 24.06 6.36 3.75
CA ARG A 466 23.49 6.68 5.06
C ARG A 466 24.37 6.00 6.11
N ALA A 467 24.95 6.79 7.01
CA ALA A 467 25.90 6.29 7.98
C ALA A 467 25.29 5.19 8.87
N CYS A 468 26.03 4.09 9.06
CA CYS A 468 25.68 3.05 10.03
C CYS A 468 26.11 3.41 11.46
N ASP A 469 26.98 4.41 11.61
CA ASP A 469 27.54 4.88 12.86
C ASP A 469 26.96 6.27 13.24
N PRO A 470 27.08 6.71 14.50
CA PRO A 470 26.48 7.95 14.98
C PRO A 470 27.23 9.23 14.57
N GLN A 471 28.24 9.17 13.70
CA GLN A 471 29.01 10.36 13.30
C GLN A 471 29.03 10.64 11.77
N PRO A 472 27.87 10.71 11.07
CA PRO A 472 27.78 11.10 9.65
C PRO A 472 28.52 12.41 9.31
N GLU A 473 28.86 12.66 8.04
CA GLU A 473 29.29 14.01 7.64
C GLU A 473 28.18 15.04 7.90
N PHE A 474 26.94 14.67 7.54
CA PHE A 474 25.77 15.53 7.68
C PHE A 474 24.67 14.89 8.53
N TYR A 475 24.00 15.70 9.35
CA TYR A 475 22.67 15.35 9.87
C TYR A 475 21.60 16.21 9.18
N PHE A 476 20.58 15.55 8.66
CA PHE A 476 19.37 16.19 8.13
C PHE A 476 18.23 15.99 9.12
N LEU A 477 17.80 17.08 9.76
CA LEU A 477 16.84 17.05 10.87
C LEU A 477 15.53 17.72 10.44
N ALA A 478 14.50 16.94 10.16
CA ALA A 478 13.18 17.44 9.80
C ALA A 478 12.27 17.57 11.03
N ASP A 479 11.48 18.64 11.11
CA ASP A 479 10.45 18.81 12.13
C ASP A 479 9.14 18.05 11.78
N ASP A 480 8.97 17.71 10.49
CA ASP A 480 7.83 16.95 9.97
C ASP A 480 8.30 15.53 9.61
N LEU A 481 7.94 14.54 10.41
CA LEU A 481 8.43 13.16 10.29
C LEU A 481 7.30 12.18 10.05
N ILE A 482 7.50 11.21 9.16
CA ILE A 482 6.59 10.06 9.00
C ILE A 482 6.95 8.99 10.03
N ASP A 483 8.19 8.50 9.96
CA ASP A 483 8.67 7.37 10.74
C ASP A 483 9.96 7.77 11.49
N PRO A 484 9.81 8.33 12.71
CA PRO A 484 10.91 8.96 13.42
C PRO A 484 12.00 7.97 13.84
N VAL A 485 13.24 8.30 13.52
CA VAL A 485 14.45 7.58 13.94
C VAL A 485 15.11 8.32 15.09
N LYS A 486 15.41 7.60 16.19
CA LYS A 486 16.12 8.17 17.34
C LYS A 486 17.57 8.50 16.97
N LEU A 487 17.99 9.72 17.30
CA LEU A 487 19.34 10.22 17.05
C LEU A 487 20.10 10.54 18.35
N PRO A 488 21.44 10.55 18.34
CA PRO A 488 22.27 10.95 19.47
C PRO A 488 22.27 12.48 19.65
N SER A 489 21.24 13.02 20.30
CA SER A 489 21.04 14.47 20.46
C SER A 489 22.23 15.21 21.07
N ASP A 490 22.87 14.62 22.07
CA ASP A 490 23.97 15.25 22.81
C ASP A 490 25.23 15.38 21.93
N LEU A 491 25.46 14.37 21.09
CA LEU A 491 26.53 14.38 20.11
C LEU A 491 26.27 15.42 19.02
N ILE A 492 25.04 15.48 18.50
CA ILE A 492 24.66 16.48 17.50
C ILE A 492 24.85 17.89 18.06
N ALA A 493 24.39 18.14 19.29
CA ALA A 493 24.50 19.45 19.93
C ALA A 493 25.94 19.88 20.23
N SER A 494 26.85 18.94 20.47
CA SER A 494 28.24 19.22 20.86
C SER A 494 29.24 19.21 19.71
N ALA A 495 28.99 18.43 18.65
CA ALA A 495 29.95 18.20 17.57
C ALA A 495 29.49 18.68 16.19
N TYR A 496 28.23 19.13 16.04
CA TYR A 496 27.71 19.59 14.75
C TYR A 496 27.23 21.03 14.83
N GLU A 497 27.40 21.73 13.72
CA GLU A 497 26.92 23.10 13.54
C GLU A 497 25.89 23.14 12.42
N GLN A 498 24.88 23.98 12.59
CA GLN A 498 23.86 24.19 11.56
C GLN A 498 24.43 25.06 10.45
N ILE A 499 24.61 24.48 9.27
CA ILE A 499 25.13 25.18 8.08
C ILE A 499 24.01 25.72 7.20
N GLY A 500 22.78 25.23 7.34
CA GLY A 500 21.65 25.73 6.57
C GLY A 500 20.31 25.19 7.06
N ARG A 501 19.22 25.74 6.51
CA ARG A 501 17.86 25.27 6.78
C ARG A 501 16.92 25.51 5.61
N VAL A 502 15.91 24.67 5.53
CA VAL A 502 14.76 24.81 4.64
C VAL A 502 13.57 25.17 5.52
N THR A 503 12.95 26.33 5.29
CA THR A 503 11.73 26.73 6.02
C THR A 503 10.52 26.57 5.11
N LEU A 504 9.54 25.81 5.59
CA LEU A 504 8.30 25.53 4.89
C LEU A 504 7.24 26.59 5.20
N PRO A 505 6.15 26.71 4.41
CA PRO A 505 5.11 27.72 4.63
C PRO A 505 4.45 27.67 6.02
N ASN A 506 4.43 26.49 6.64
CA ASN A 506 3.91 26.22 7.99
C ASN A 506 4.91 26.53 9.12
N GLN A 507 6.06 27.15 8.81
CA GLN A 507 7.17 27.43 9.74
C GLN A 507 7.95 26.19 10.22
N LYS A 508 7.54 24.97 9.87
CA LYS A 508 8.36 23.77 10.10
C LYS A 508 9.63 23.84 9.26
N GLN A 509 10.70 23.20 9.76
CA GLN A 509 12.02 23.28 9.16
C GLN A 509 12.62 21.91 8.88
N LEU A 510 13.52 21.88 7.90
CA LEU A 510 14.56 20.88 7.80
C LEU A 510 15.90 21.56 7.99
N ARG A 511 16.61 21.18 9.04
CA ARG A 511 17.92 21.71 9.41
C ARG A 511 19.03 20.83 8.86
N ILE A 512 20.06 21.48 8.34
CA ILE A 512 21.25 20.84 7.78
C ILE A 512 22.40 21.10 8.73
N MET A 513 22.88 20.03 9.35
CA MET A 513 23.98 20.07 10.31
C MET A 513 25.21 19.44 9.67
N GLN A 514 26.37 20.05 9.84
CA GLN A 514 27.66 19.48 9.43
C GLN A 514 28.54 19.23 10.65
N LEU A 515 29.30 18.13 10.63
CA LEU A 515 30.30 17.84 11.64
C LEU A 515 31.35 18.98 11.69
N GLN A 516 31.73 19.39 12.90
CA GLN A 516 32.76 20.42 13.06
C GLN A 516 34.17 19.91 12.69
N PRO A 517 35.02 20.76 12.11
CA PRO A 517 34.74 22.15 11.71
C PRO A 517 33.90 22.23 10.42
N SER A 518 32.85 23.05 10.44
CA SER A 518 32.02 23.26 9.26
C SER A 518 32.82 23.93 8.14
N THR A 519 32.63 23.45 6.92
CA THR A 519 33.25 24.01 5.72
C THR A 519 32.26 24.75 4.82
N LEU A 520 30.95 24.63 5.12
CA LEU A 520 29.87 25.16 4.33
C LEU A 520 29.04 26.18 5.12
N ASN A 521 28.46 27.14 4.40
CA ASN A 521 27.42 28.02 4.91
C ASN A 521 26.35 28.19 3.82
N LEU A 522 25.26 27.45 3.96
CA LEU A 522 24.15 27.41 3.02
C LEU A 522 23.04 28.43 3.35
N GLY A 523 22.96 28.87 4.61
CA GLY A 523 21.94 29.81 5.07
C GLY A 523 20.50 29.30 4.88
N ASP A 524 19.59 30.22 4.54
CA ASP A 524 18.17 29.90 4.28
C ASP A 524 17.99 29.46 2.83
N LEU A 525 17.47 28.24 2.65
CA LEU A 525 17.24 27.64 1.34
C LEU A 525 15.77 27.76 0.93
N ALA A 526 15.52 28.30 -0.26
CA ALA A 526 14.18 28.41 -0.83
C ALA A 526 13.70 27.06 -1.37
N ASP A 527 12.77 26.41 -0.65
CA ASP A 527 12.26 25.07 -1.01
C ASP A 527 11.59 25.04 -2.38
N ALA A 528 10.67 25.97 -2.65
CA ALA A 528 9.85 25.94 -3.87
C ALA A 528 10.65 25.83 -5.18
N PRO A 529 11.66 26.67 -5.48
CA PRO A 529 12.44 26.53 -6.70
C PRO A 529 13.29 25.25 -6.73
N LEU A 530 13.84 24.81 -5.58
CA LEU A 530 14.67 23.61 -5.51
C LEU A 530 13.84 22.33 -5.64
N ALA A 531 12.61 22.31 -5.12
CA ALA A 531 11.66 21.22 -5.31
C ALA A 531 11.26 21.06 -6.78
N VAL A 532 11.04 22.17 -7.49
CA VAL A 532 10.78 22.14 -8.94
C VAL A 532 12.00 21.65 -9.71
N ALA A 533 13.20 22.12 -9.36
CA ALA A 533 14.44 21.64 -9.97
C ALA A 533 14.66 20.14 -9.71
N PHE A 534 14.31 19.64 -8.53
CA PHE A 534 14.29 18.21 -8.23
C PHE A 534 13.44 17.41 -9.19
N ASP A 535 12.19 17.82 -9.40
CA ASP A 535 11.28 17.09 -10.28
C ASP A 535 11.71 17.07 -11.75
N GLN A 536 12.36 18.15 -12.20
CA GLN A 536 12.90 18.28 -13.56
C GLN A 536 14.19 17.47 -13.77
N THR A 537 14.98 17.30 -12.71
CA THR A 537 16.29 16.60 -12.76
C THR A 537 16.22 15.17 -12.22
N ALA A 538 15.04 14.71 -11.80
CA ALA A 538 14.80 13.35 -11.38
C ALA A 538 14.80 12.41 -12.59
N THR A 539 15.97 12.13 -13.16
CA THR A 539 16.15 11.21 -14.30
C THR A 539 16.79 9.91 -13.83
N PRO A 540 16.64 8.77 -14.55
CA PRO A 540 17.29 7.51 -14.22
C PRO A 540 18.78 7.64 -13.88
N ALA A 541 19.51 8.49 -14.61
CA ALA A 541 20.93 8.74 -14.36
C ALA A 541 21.18 9.39 -12.99
N ALA A 542 20.30 10.29 -12.55
CA ALA A 542 20.43 10.99 -11.28
C ALA A 542 20.12 10.11 -10.04
N PHE A 543 19.66 8.87 -10.25
CA PHE A 543 19.47 7.84 -9.22
C PHE A 543 20.27 6.57 -9.53
N ALA A 544 20.99 6.54 -10.66
CA ALA A 544 21.76 5.38 -11.08
C ALA A 544 22.94 5.25 -10.13
N ARG A 545 23.02 4.12 -9.43
CA ARG A 545 24.21 3.73 -8.69
C ARG A 545 25.00 2.73 -9.53
N SER A 546 26.34 2.82 -9.45
CA SER A 546 27.17 1.72 -9.91
C SER A 546 26.86 0.51 -9.03
N ALA A 547 26.43 -0.59 -9.63
CA ALA A 547 26.25 -1.85 -8.92
C ALA A 547 27.58 -2.43 -8.42
N ARG A 548 28.72 -1.85 -8.83
CA ARG A 548 30.08 -2.28 -8.50
C ARG A 548 30.86 -1.20 -7.72
N GLY A 549 30.25 -0.08 -7.36
CA GLY A 549 30.97 1.09 -6.86
C GLY A 549 31.86 1.75 -7.93
N ALA A 550 32.67 2.72 -7.50
CA ALA A 550 33.60 3.47 -8.34
C ALA A 550 34.86 2.67 -8.69
N ILE A 551 35.29 1.77 -7.79
CA ILE A 551 36.50 0.95 -7.97
C ILE A 551 36.10 -0.51 -8.07
N ALA A 552 36.27 -1.10 -9.26
CA ALA A 552 35.96 -2.50 -9.49
C ALA A 552 36.97 -3.43 -8.81
N VAL A 553 36.45 -4.51 -8.24
CA VAL A 553 37.22 -5.63 -7.65
C VAL A 553 36.54 -6.91 -8.11
N GLU A 554 37.25 -8.03 -8.24
CA GLU A 554 36.62 -9.32 -8.55
C GLU A 554 37.22 -10.41 -7.64
N ALA A 555 37.04 -10.25 -6.33
CA ALA A 555 37.58 -11.18 -5.34
C ALA A 555 36.54 -12.25 -4.99
N ASN A 556 36.89 -13.52 -5.21
CA ASN A 556 36.01 -14.65 -4.95
C ASN A 556 36.30 -15.23 -3.57
N PHE A 557 35.28 -15.25 -2.71
CA PHE A 557 35.34 -15.84 -1.38
C PHE A 557 34.60 -17.19 -1.38
N GLY A 558 35.37 -18.27 -1.34
CA GLY A 558 34.89 -19.64 -1.20
C GLY A 558 33.91 -20.13 -2.27
N ASN A 559 33.85 -19.50 -3.46
CA ASN A 559 32.80 -19.72 -4.48
C ASN A 559 31.37 -19.41 -3.99
N LEU A 560 31.23 -18.72 -2.87
CA LEU A 560 29.94 -18.36 -2.27
C LEU A 560 29.61 -16.90 -2.49
N ILE A 561 30.59 -16.02 -2.30
CA ILE A 561 30.42 -14.57 -2.30
C ILE A 561 31.52 -13.96 -3.15
N ARG A 562 31.19 -12.92 -3.91
CA ARG A 562 32.15 -12.12 -4.66
C ARG A 562 32.12 -10.68 -4.21
N LEU A 563 33.29 -10.09 -3.93
CA LEU A 563 33.43 -8.63 -3.87
C LEU A 563 33.60 -8.11 -5.29
N ILE A 564 32.58 -7.40 -5.80
CA ILE A 564 32.54 -6.86 -7.17
C ILE A 564 33.08 -5.42 -7.27
N GLY A 565 33.31 -4.77 -6.14
CA GLY A 565 33.96 -3.47 -6.05
C GLY A 565 33.61 -2.69 -4.80
N TYR A 566 34.08 -1.45 -4.70
CA TYR A 566 33.90 -0.60 -3.53
C TYR A 566 33.90 0.90 -3.86
N ASP A 567 33.33 1.68 -2.94
CA ASP A 567 33.51 3.13 -2.81
C ASP A 567 34.26 3.43 -1.50
N LEU A 568 35.16 4.40 -1.53
CA LEU A 568 35.97 4.79 -0.38
C LEU A 568 36.02 6.31 -0.25
N ASP A 569 35.70 6.82 0.94
CA ASP A 569 35.78 8.25 1.25
C ASP A 569 36.91 8.52 2.26
N THR A 570 38.01 9.09 1.78
CA THR A 570 39.19 9.39 2.59
C THR A 570 39.26 10.85 3.04
N ARG A 571 38.21 11.66 2.86
CA ARG A 571 38.24 13.09 3.21
C ARG A 571 38.42 13.33 4.71
N ARG A 572 38.00 12.37 5.53
CA ARG A 572 38.18 12.36 6.99
C ARG A 572 39.21 11.33 7.47
N ALA A 573 40.15 10.96 6.60
CA ALA A 573 41.27 10.10 6.94
C ALA A 573 42.37 10.88 7.69
N TYR A 574 42.08 11.29 8.93
CA TYR A 574 43.02 11.94 9.86
C TYR A 574 42.79 11.40 11.29
N PRO A 575 43.76 11.56 12.21
CA PRO A 575 43.61 11.07 13.59
C PRO A 575 42.36 11.66 14.27
N GLY A 576 41.51 10.80 14.84
CA GLY A 576 40.21 11.18 15.40
C GLY A 576 39.08 11.33 14.37
N GLY A 577 39.36 11.19 13.08
CA GLY A 577 38.39 11.15 12.00
C GLY A 577 37.80 9.75 11.77
N ARG A 578 37.26 9.51 10.58
CA ARG A 578 36.75 8.20 10.16
C ARG A 578 36.76 8.01 8.65
N ILE A 579 36.76 6.76 8.21
CA ILE A 579 36.78 6.39 6.80
C ILE A 579 35.53 5.57 6.46
N PRO A 580 34.53 6.17 5.80
CA PRO A 580 33.42 5.44 5.19
C PRO A 580 33.89 4.58 4.01
N VAL A 581 33.46 3.33 3.98
CA VAL A 581 33.66 2.41 2.87
C VAL A 581 32.34 1.72 2.53
N THR A 582 31.98 1.68 1.25
CA THR A 582 30.84 0.87 0.76
C THR A 582 31.38 -0.28 -0.07
N LEU A 583 31.09 -1.50 0.35
CA LEU A 583 31.49 -2.73 -0.32
C LEU A 583 30.32 -3.26 -1.14
N TYR A 584 30.58 -3.65 -2.38
CA TYR A 584 29.57 -4.22 -3.26
C TYR A 584 29.79 -5.72 -3.36
N TRP A 585 28.85 -6.49 -2.82
CA TRP A 585 28.93 -7.94 -2.78
C TRP A 585 27.94 -8.57 -3.76
N GLN A 586 28.32 -9.68 -4.39
CA GLN A 586 27.43 -10.53 -5.17
C GLN A 586 27.44 -11.95 -4.58
N ALA A 587 26.27 -12.49 -4.22
CA ALA A 587 26.21 -13.90 -3.87
C ALA A 587 26.29 -14.75 -5.14
N LEU A 588 27.18 -15.76 -5.15
CA LEU A 588 27.39 -16.67 -6.28
C LEU A 588 26.55 -17.94 -6.14
N ALA A 589 26.31 -18.37 -4.90
CA ALA A 589 25.58 -19.57 -4.54
C ALA A 589 24.76 -19.34 -3.25
N PRO A 590 23.84 -20.23 -2.86
CA PRO A 590 23.24 -20.19 -1.53
C PRO A 590 24.32 -20.24 -0.46
N ILE A 591 24.27 -19.30 0.49
CA ILE A 591 25.30 -19.14 1.53
C ILE A 591 24.81 -19.88 2.78
N PRO A 592 25.54 -20.89 3.29
CA PRO A 592 25.05 -21.77 4.33
C PRO A 592 25.07 -21.18 5.74
N ALA A 593 25.68 -19.99 5.93
CA ALA A 593 25.87 -19.37 7.23
C ALA A 593 25.89 -17.83 7.15
N SER A 594 25.62 -17.18 8.27
CA SER A 594 25.75 -15.73 8.46
C SER A 594 27.19 -15.35 8.75
N TYR A 595 27.92 -14.96 7.72
CA TYR A 595 29.24 -14.37 7.83
C TYR A 595 29.13 -12.90 8.21
N GLN A 596 30.07 -12.44 9.04
CA GLN A 596 30.33 -11.02 9.26
C GLN A 596 31.44 -10.55 8.34
N VAL A 597 31.33 -9.31 7.88
CA VAL A 597 32.35 -8.64 7.07
C VAL A 597 33.24 -7.86 8.02
N PHE A 598 34.56 -7.93 7.80
CA PHE A 598 35.52 -7.08 8.49
C PHE A 598 36.18 -6.10 7.50
N THR A 599 36.44 -4.89 7.97
CA THR A 599 37.17 -3.84 7.24
C THR A 599 38.27 -3.27 8.13
N HIS A 600 39.52 -3.61 7.85
CA HIS A 600 40.67 -3.38 8.73
C HIS A 600 41.67 -2.43 8.08
N LEU A 601 42.15 -1.43 8.82
CA LEU A 601 43.38 -0.72 8.47
C LEU A 601 44.54 -1.40 9.19
N GLU A 602 45.39 -2.06 8.43
CA GLU A 602 46.45 -2.91 8.99
C GLU A 602 47.70 -2.11 9.37
N GLY A 603 48.23 -2.36 10.57
CA GLY A 603 49.53 -1.89 11.01
C GLY A 603 50.56 -3.03 11.14
N GLN A 604 51.71 -2.72 11.73
CA GLN A 604 52.79 -3.72 11.89
C GLN A 604 52.43 -4.87 12.84
N SER A 605 51.53 -4.65 13.79
CA SER A 605 51.13 -5.61 14.83
C SER A 605 49.66 -6.01 14.76
N GLY A 606 49.02 -5.85 13.59
CA GLY A 606 47.58 -6.07 13.37
C GLY A 606 46.80 -4.77 13.12
N PRO A 607 45.46 -4.82 13.13
CA PRO A 607 44.63 -3.68 12.74
C PRO A 607 44.78 -2.50 13.71
N VAL A 608 45.14 -1.33 13.18
CA VAL A 608 45.19 -0.07 13.94
C VAL A 608 43.81 0.57 14.07
N ALA A 609 42.92 0.26 13.14
CA ALA A 609 41.51 0.64 13.15
C ALA A 609 40.70 -0.43 12.38
N GLN A 610 39.45 -0.63 12.76
CA GLN A 610 38.59 -1.64 12.15
C GLN A 610 37.11 -1.30 12.28
N ALA A 611 36.31 -1.84 11.36
CA ALA A 611 34.86 -1.95 11.50
C ALA A 611 34.40 -3.31 10.97
N ASP A 612 33.73 -4.06 11.84
CA ASP A 612 33.27 -5.42 11.57
C ASP A 612 31.76 -5.48 11.85
N GLY A 613 31.04 -6.29 11.08
CA GLY A 613 29.65 -6.56 11.41
C GLY A 613 28.87 -7.34 10.36
N VAL A 614 27.60 -7.60 10.71
CA VAL A 614 26.63 -8.13 9.76
C VAL A 614 26.36 -7.07 8.68
N PRO A 615 26.35 -7.45 7.39
CA PRO A 615 26.19 -6.49 6.30
C PRO A 615 24.94 -5.62 6.39
N VAL A 616 25.02 -4.43 5.78
CA VAL A 616 23.95 -3.43 5.71
C VAL A 616 23.56 -2.94 7.11
N CYS A 617 24.52 -2.33 7.81
CA CYS A 617 24.32 -1.79 9.16
C CYS A 617 23.68 -2.78 10.15
N TRP A 618 24.15 -4.03 10.18
CA TRP A 618 23.61 -5.10 11.03
C TRP A 618 22.22 -5.63 10.69
N THR A 619 21.69 -5.34 9.50
CA THR A 619 20.30 -5.69 9.15
C THR A 619 20.16 -6.79 8.10
N TYR A 620 21.24 -7.19 7.40
CA TYR A 620 21.14 -8.09 6.27
C TYR A 620 22.16 -9.25 6.26
N PRO A 621 21.94 -10.30 7.08
CA PRO A 621 22.75 -11.51 7.16
C PRO A 621 23.06 -12.16 5.80
N THR A 622 24.27 -12.70 5.63
CA THR A 622 24.67 -13.28 4.34
C THR A 622 23.88 -14.52 3.94
N GLU A 623 23.41 -15.32 4.90
CA GLU A 623 22.61 -16.54 4.65
C GLU A 623 21.25 -16.28 3.99
N VAL A 624 20.74 -15.04 4.06
CA VAL A 624 19.48 -14.67 3.38
C VAL A 624 19.69 -14.11 1.98
N TRP A 625 20.95 -13.90 1.56
CA TRP A 625 21.28 -13.42 0.21
C TRP A 625 20.97 -14.50 -0.82
N ARG A 626 20.61 -14.06 -2.03
CA ARG A 626 20.33 -14.98 -3.14
C ARG A 626 21.42 -14.97 -4.20
N PRO A 627 21.68 -16.09 -4.87
CA PRO A 627 22.53 -16.13 -6.05
C PRO A 627 22.19 -15.01 -7.05
N GLY A 628 23.20 -14.26 -7.48
CA GLY A 628 23.11 -13.11 -8.36
C GLY A 628 22.71 -11.79 -7.70
N GLN A 629 22.24 -11.80 -6.45
CA GLN A 629 21.87 -10.58 -5.72
C GLN A 629 23.11 -9.75 -5.42
N ILE A 630 23.00 -8.44 -5.67
CA ILE A 630 24.05 -7.45 -5.36
C ILE A 630 23.64 -6.67 -4.11
N ILE A 631 24.57 -6.57 -3.15
CA ILE A 631 24.39 -5.90 -1.86
C ILE A 631 25.38 -4.75 -1.76
N ALA A 632 24.88 -3.55 -1.46
CA ALA A 632 25.72 -2.42 -1.07
C ALA A 632 25.81 -2.39 0.46
N ASP A 633 27.00 -2.65 0.97
CA ASP A 633 27.30 -2.86 2.38
C ASP A 633 28.19 -1.75 2.91
N GLN A 634 27.64 -0.91 3.79
CA GLN A 634 28.32 0.29 4.29
C GLN A 634 29.00 0.00 5.63
N HIS A 635 30.26 0.40 5.74
CA HIS A 635 31.07 0.37 6.95
C HIS A 635 31.70 1.74 7.19
N ALA A 636 32.00 2.04 8.45
CA ALA A 636 32.69 3.26 8.83
C ALA A 636 33.80 2.89 9.81
N ILE A 637 35.05 3.07 9.39
CA ILE A 637 36.23 2.73 10.19
C ILE A 637 36.60 3.95 11.05
N PRO A 638 36.39 3.92 12.38
CA PRO A 638 36.75 5.03 13.25
C PRO A 638 38.27 5.08 13.46
N LEU A 639 38.85 6.27 13.37
CA LEU A 639 40.26 6.51 13.63
C LEU A 639 40.42 7.11 15.03
N LYS A 640 41.30 6.56 15.85
CA LYS A 640 41.56 7.13 17.17
C LYS A 640 42.41 8.40 17.03
N PRO A 641 42.31 9.38 17.95
CA PRO A 641 43.18 10.56 17.95
C PRO A 641 44.67 10.21 18.03
N GLU A 642 45.01 9.06 18.60
CA GLU A 642 46.38 8.58 18.75
C GLU A 642 46.87 7.76 17.54
N THR A 643 46.01 7.49 16.55
CA THR A 643 46.40 6.76 15.34
C THR A 643 47.46 7.58 14.59
N PRO A 644 48.69 7.08 14.39
CA PRO A 644 49.74 7.86 13.75
C PRO A 644 49.41 8.19 12.28
N PRO A 645 49.81 9.35 11.76
CA PRO A 645 49.78 9.62 10.33
C PRO A 645 50.68 8.64 9.56
N GLY A 646 50.23 8.17 8.40
CA GLY A 646 50.95 7.16 7.61
C GLY A 646 50.07 6.52 6.54
N ASP A 647 50.64 5.58 5.79
CA ASP A 647 49.90 4.78 4.81
C ASP A 647 49.55 3.42 5.42
N TYR A 648 48.27 3.07 5.40
CA TYR A 648 47.75 1.85 5.99
C TYR A 648 46.99 1.02 4.94
N PRO A 649 47.32 -0.28 4.75
CA PRO A 649 46.56 -1.15 3.86
C PRO A 649 45.14 -1.34 4.39
N LEU A 650 44.14 -1.10 3.53
CA LEU A 650 42.75 -1.45 3.81
C LEU A 650 42.49 -2.91 3.42
N GLN A 651 42.29 -3.77 4.40
CA GLN A 651 41.95 -5.18 4.21
C GLN A 651 40.48 -5.46 4.47
N VAL A 652 39.93 -6.39 3.67
CA VAL A 652 38.53 -6.83 3.78
C VAL A 652 38.45 -8.35 3.70
N GLY A 653 37.54 -8.93 4.47
CA GLY A 653 37.19 -10.34 4.35
C GLY A 653 35.92 -10.69 5.10
N LEU A 654 35.61 -11.99 5.14
CA LEU A 654 34.43 -12.54 5.78
C LEU A 654 34.82 -13.60 6.80
N TYR A 655 34.10 -13.66 7.93
CA TYR A 655 34.33 -14.64 8.98
C TYR A 655 33.04 -15.09 9.66
N LEU A 656 33.09 -16.27 10.28
CA LEU A 656 32.01 -16.76 11.14
C LEU A 656 32.18 -16.22 12.56
N PRO A 657 31.17 -15.57 13.15
CA PRO A 657 31.32 -14.95 14.47
C PRO A 657 31.57 -15.96 15.60
N ASP A 658 31.06 -17.18 15.48
CA ASP A 658 31.18 -18.20 16.55
C ASP A 658 32.56 -18.87 16.59
N THR A 659 33.19 -19.05 15.43
CA THR A 659 34.45 -19.80 15.30
C THR A 659 35.64 -18.93 14.93
N PHE A 660 35.38 -17.68 14.52
CA PHE A 660 36.34 -16.79 13.87
C PHE A 660 36.98 -17.37 12.60
N GLY A 661 36.43 -18.47 12.06
CA GLY A 661 36.87 -19.06 10.80
C GLY A 661 36.62 -18.09 9.65
N ARG A 662 37.68 -17.73 8.93
CA ARG A 662 37.61 -16.82 7.78
C ARG A 662 37.33 -17.59 6.49
N LEU A 663 36.64 -16.94 5.56
CA LEU A 663 36.36 -17.50 4.25
C LEU A 663 37.57 -17.27 3.32
N ASP A 664 38.03 -18.32 2.64
CA ASP A 664 39.18 -18.25 1.74
C ASP A 664 38.89 -17.36 0.53
N VAL A 665 39.83 -16.49 0.20
CA VAL A 665 39.93 -15.81 -1.09
C VAL A 665 40.55 -16.79 -2.08
N LEU A 666 39.90 -17.01 -3.20
CA LEU A 666 40.33 -17.97 -4.22
C LEU A 666 41.07 -17.27 -5.37
N ASP A 667 42.13 -17.89 -5.88
CA ASP A 667 42.79 -17.50 -7.12
C ASP A 667 41.96 -17.88 -8.37
N GLU A 668 42.46 -17.53 -9.57
CA GLU A 668 41.78 -17.85 -10.84
C GLU A 668 41.61 -19.36 -11.07
N ALA A 669 42.47 -20.19 -10.49
CA ALA A 669 42.39 -21.65 -10.58
C ALA A 669 41.48 -22.26 -9.50
N GLY A 670 40.95 -21.44 -8.57
CA GLY A 670 40.07 -21.86 -7.49
C GLY A 670 40.79 -22.34 -6.22
N ASN A 671 42.10 -22.12 -6.11
CA ASN A 671 42.86 -22.48 -4.91
C ASN A 671 42.80 -21.36 -3.86
N PRO A 672 42.81 -21.68 -2.55
CA PRO A 672 42.96 -20.69 -1.50
C PRO A 672 44.26 -19.88 -1.65
N ALA A 673 44.13 -18.56 -1.80
CA ALA A 673 45.22 -17.60 -1.96
C ALA A 673 45.38 -16.66 -0.73
N GLY A 674 44.48 -16.76 0.23
CA GLY A 674 44.45 -15.95 1.45
C GLY A 674 43.08 -16.00 2.10
N ASN A 675 42.87 -15.24 3.17
CA ASN A 675 41.57 -15.14 3.85
C ASN A 675 41.07 -13.69 4.01
N SER A 676 41.75 -12.77 3.32
CA SER A 676 41.42 -11.36 3.17
C SER A 676 41.98 -10.86 1.83
N ILE A 677 41.47 -9.74 1.36
CA ILE A 677 42.04 -9.00 0.22
C ILE A 677 42.41 -7.58 0.66
N THR A 678 43.55 -7.08 0.17
CA THR A 678 43.92 -5.67 0.32
C THR A 678 43.30 -4.86 -0.83
N LEU A 679 42.46 -3.87 -0.52
CA LEU A 679 41.76 -3.06 -1.51
C LEU A 679 42.62 -1.89 -2.03
N THR A 680 43.29 -1.19 -1.12
CA THR A 680 44.16 -0.03 -1.43
C THR A 680 45.01 0.34 -0.20
N GLN A 681 45.92 1.29 -0.37
CA GLN A 681 46.58 2.01 0.72
C GLN A 681 45.76 3.27 1.06
N VAL A 682 45.47 3.48 2.34
CA VAL A 682 44.80 4.68 2.85
C VAL A 682 45.81 5.56 3.57
N ARG A 683 45.97 6.79 3.08
CA ARG A 683 46.88 7.77 3.66
C ARG A 683 46.17 8.58 4.74
N LEU A 684 46.66 8.48 5.97
CA LEU A 684 46.23 9.33 7.07
C LEU A 684 47.01 10.65 7.08
N LEU A 685 46.27 11.75 7.01
CA LEU A 685 46.82 13.10 7.05
C LEU A 685 47.18 13.51 8.49
N LYS A 686 47.98 14.57 8.62
CA LYS A 686 48.36 15.14 9.91
C LYS A 686 47.26 15.98 10.52
#